data_AF-A0A7M2RF54-F1
#
_entry.id   AF-A0A7M2RF54-F1
#
_cell.length_a   1.000
_cell.length_b   1.000
_cell.length_c   1.000
_cell.angle_alpha   90.00
_cell.angle_beta   90.00
_cell.angle_gamma   90.00
#
_symmetry.space_group_name_H-M   'P 1'
#
loop_
_entity.id
_entity.type
_entity.pdbx_description
1 polymer ?
#
loop_
_entity_poly.entity_id
_entity_poly.type
_entity_poly.pdbx_seq_one_letter_code
_entity_poly.pdbx_strand_id
1 'polypeptide(L)'
;MGRKVRMGIDVGGTHTKAVAMDNQTHEIIGKSSVKTTHDDKRGVAEGVVLSFINCLRENSIDPSDVIFVAHSTTQATNALVEGDVAVVGVLGMAKGGFEGFLAKRQLNLDDIDLGGGKNIKIVDAFLKLKDVNETSVKNSVQELIKQGAQVIVASMAFGVDDNSSEQLVYRVCAEDDLPTTMASDITKLYGLTRRTRTAAINASILPKMLDTAVSTEGAVKEAGVSVPLMIMRGDGGVMEINEMKKRPVLTMLSGPAASVMGSLMYLRASNGVYFEVGGTTTNIGVIKNGRPAIDYSIVGGHSTYISSLDVRVLGCAGGSMIRAGKNGVIDVGPRSAHIAGLEYSVYQKTEDIQDPKIEFFSPRPGDPDDYVAVRLTNGERITITNSCAANVLGLVKPEHYSYGNADAARLAIQALADYCETTVEDIATQIMERSYAKIEPVILELADKYKLEKDQISLVGVGGGAAALIIYFANKMGVKYSIPENAEVISSIGVALSMVRDVVERIIPSPTKDDIRAIKNEAMDKAIESGATEESVEVHIEIDSQTSKVTAIATGSTEVKTTDLLKECSTEEAVSIAAEDMRIEENDTKLMCRTQYFYVFGDKNKIEEGKPTPVRILDKKGFIKIQRGYSKAVKTTVDEAENQMESLWEDMAVYQSEVILRPDIYICAGARVMDFTVTEFEQLKLLTGIELATFSPKEEIVIVASNIRQD
;
A
#
# COMPACT_ATOMS: atom_id res chain seq x y z
N MET A 1 -0.73 -33.05 14.13
CA MET A 1 0.09 -31.83 13.96
C MET A 1 -0.82 -30.67 14.35
N GLY A 2 -0.35 -29.75 15.21
CA GLY A 2 -1.11 -28.56 15.59
C GLY A 2 -1.47 -27.72 14.37
N ARG A 3 -2.53 -26.92 14.48
CA ARG A 3 -2.97 -26.00 13.43
C ARG A 3 -1.95 -24.88 13.36
N LYS A 4 -1.29 -24.65 12.22
CA LYS A 4 -0.36 -23.53 12.07
C LYS A 4 -1.12 -22.21 11.85
N VAL A 5 -0.69 -21.14 12.51
CA VAL A 5 -1.41 -19.86 12.55
C VAL A 5 -0.54 -18.69 12.09
N ARG A 6 -1.11 -17.86 11.22
CA ARG A 6 -0.55 -16.55 10.85
C ARG A 6 -1.32 -15.45 11.58
N MET A 7 -0.63 -14.47 12.14
CA MET A 7 -1.25 -13.36 12.85
C MET A 7 -0.84 -12.02 12.25
N GLY A 8 -1.83 -11.18 12.00
CA GLY A 8 -1.62 -9.81 11.52
C GLY A 8 -2.26 -8.81 12.46
N ILE A 9 -1.51 -7.77 12.79
CA ILE A 9 -1.95 -6.72 13.72
C ILE A 9 -1.88 -5.37 13.03
N ASP A 10 -2.99 -4.65 13.01
CA ASP A 10 -3.04 -3.29 12.45
C ASP A 10 -3.28 -2.27 13.56
N VAL A 11 -2.35 -1.32 13.68
CA VAL A 11 -2.43 -0.20 14.61
C VAL A 11 -3.07 0.99 13.90
N GLY A 12 -4.38 1.10 14.00
CA GLY A 12 -5.14 2.23 13.50
C GLY A 12 -5.15 3.42 14.47
N GLY A 13 -5.70 4.55 14.01
CA GLY A 13 -5.82 5.76 14.84
C GLY A 13 -6.79 5.63 16.01
N THR A 14 -7.81 4.78 15.91
CA THR A 14 -8.84 4.60 16.96
C THR A 14 -8.79 3.24 17.63
N HIS A 15 -8.57 2.18 16.85
CA HIS A 15 -8.50 0.81 17.33
C HIS A 15 -7.25 0.11 16.80
N THR A 16 -6.68 -0.75 17.64
CA THR A 16 -5.68 -1.74 17.26
C THR A 16 -6.36 -3.09 17.11
N LYS A 17 -6.21 -3.74 15.95
CA LYS A 17 -6.95 -4.94 15.57
C LYS A 17 -5.99 -6.08 15.24
N ALA A 18 -6.22 -7.23 15.85
CA ALA A 18 -5.50 -8.47 15.56
C ALA A 18 -6.42 -9.47 14.86
N VAL A 19 -5.88 -10.16 13.85
CA VAL A 19 -6.53 -11.27 13.15
C VAL A 19 -5.60 -12.46 13.17
N ALA A 20 -6.13 -13.63 13.55
CA ALA A 20 -5.48 -14.92 13.42
C ALA A 20 -6.10 -15.69 12.26
N MET A 21 -5.25 -16.26 11.41
CA MET A 21 -5.65 -17.02 10.23
C MET A 21 -5.02 -18.41 10.24
N ASP A 22 -5.79 -19.41 9.81
CA ASP A 22 -5.25 -20.73 9.52
C ASP A 22 -4.29 -20.62 8.33
N ASN A 23 -3.06 -21.11 8.48
CA ASN A 23 -2.03 -20.98 7.46
C ASN A 23 -2.32 -21.79 6.18
N GLN A 24 -3.11 -22.86 6.27
CA GLN A 24 -3.41 -23.70 5.11
C GLN A 24 -4.65 -23.20 4.37
N THR A 25 -5.73 -22.88 5.08
CA THR A 25 -7.00 -22.48 4.46
C THR A 25 -7.12 -20.98 4.22
N HIS A 26 -6.30 -20.17 4.91
CA HIS A 26 -6.44 -18.72 5.01
C HIS A 26 -7.82 -18.28 5.56
N GLU A 27 -8.50 -19.15 6.30
CA GLU A 27 -9.71 -18.79 7.02
C GLU A 27 -9.36 -18.02 8.30
N ILE A 28 -10.20 -17.05 8.67
CA ILE A 28 -10.08 -16.32 9.94
C ILE A 28 -10.51 -17.26 11.06
N ILE A 29 -9.62 -17.51 12.00
CA ILE A 29 -9.87 -18.36 13.18
C ILE A 29 -9.94 -17.56 14.48
N GLY A 30 -9.60 -16.27 14.44
CA GLY A 30 -9.70 -15.39 15.59
C GLY A 30 -9.60 -13.92 15.21
N LYS A 31 -10.29 -13.09 15.99
CA LYS A 31 -10.22 -11.63 15.91
C LYS A 31 -10.12 -11.05 17.31
N SER A 32 -9.50 -9.89 17.42
CA SER A 32 -9.47 -9.09 18.64
C SER A 32 -9.34 -7.62 18.26
N SER A 33 -9.98 -6.75 19.04
CA SER A 33 -9.93 -5.30 18.83
C SER A 33 -9.86 -4.61 20.18
N VAL A 34 -8.90 -3.70 20.33
CA VAL A 34 -8.75 -2.86 21.52
C VAL A 34 -8.65 -1.40 21.09
N LYS A 35 -8.90 -0.47 22.00
CA LYS A 35 -8.69 0.96 21.75
C LYS A 35 -7.19 1.24 21.60
N THR A 36 -6.80 2.06 20.62
CA THR A 36 -5.39 2.41 20.42
C THR A 36 -4.85 3.22 21.61
N THR A 37 -3.67 2.86 22.11
CA THR A 37 -3.07 3.37 23.34
C THR A 37 -2.09 4.52 23.10
N HIS A 38 -2.49 5.57 22.39
CA HIS A 38 -1.59 6.69 22.04
C HIS A 38 -0.89 7.33 23.25
N ASP A 39 -1.61 7.43 24.38
CA ASP A 39 -1.15 8.12 25.59
C ASP A 39 -0.54 7.17 26.65
N ASP A 40 -0.36 5.87 26.34
CA ASP A 40 0.28 4.94 27.27
C ASP A 40 1.80 5.19 27.37
N LYS A 41 2.42 4.80 28.49
CA LYS A 41 3.87 4.91 28.68
C LYS A 41 4.67 4.13 27.63
N ARG A 42 4.12 3.03 27.12
CA ARG A 42 4.70 2.23 26.02
C ARG A 42 4.12 2.64 24.65
N GLY A 43 3.36 3.73 24.59
CA GLY A 43 2.66 4.19 23.40
C GLY A 43 1.75 3.12 22.81
N VAL A 44 1.71 3.05 21.47
CA VAL A 44 0.84 2.11 20.75
C VAL A 44 1.23 0.64 20.93
N ALA A 45 2.44 0.35 21.41
CA ALA A 45 2.89 -1.02 21.61
C ALA A 45 1.97 -1.77 22.59
N GLU A 46 1.45 -1.12 23.63
CA GLU A 46 0.54 -1.78 24.57
C GLU A 46 -0.74 -2.28 23.89
N GLY A 47 -1.35 -1.46 23.03
CA GLY A 47 -2.51 -1.87 22.24
C GLY A 47 -2.21 -3.07 21.32
N VAL A 48 -1.01 -3.12 20.72
CA VAL A 48 -0.57 -4.27 19.91
C VAL A 48 -0.56 -5.54 20.76
N VAL A 49 0.07 -5.47 21.93
CA VAL A 49 0.23 -6.60 22.86
C VAL A 49 -1.11 -7.09 23.38
N LEU A 50 -1.96 -6.18 23.86
CA LEU A 50 -3.29 -6.52 24.35
C LEU A 50 -4.14 -7.16 23.26
N SER A 51 -4.14 -6.58 22.05
CA SER A 51 -4.90 -7.15 20.93
C SER A 51 -4.43 -8.56 20.58
N PHE A 52 -3.12 -8.79 20.59
CA PHE A 52 -2.48 -10.06 20.29
C PHE A 52 -2.81 -11.14 21.33
N ILE A 53 -2.56 -10.85 22.62
CA ILE A 53 -2.82 -11.79 23.73
C ILE A 53 -4.31 -12.11 23.82
N ASN A 54 -5.19 -11.12 23.68
CA ASN A 54 -6.63 -11.35 23.65
C ASN A 54 -7.02 -12.26 22.49
N CYS A 55 -6.45 -12.05 21.29
CA CYS A 55 -6.71 -12.90 20.13
C CYS A 55 -6.32 -14.36 20.40
N LEU A 56 -5.13 -14.60 20.98
CA LEU A 56 -4.71 -15.96 21.34
C LEU A 56 -5.64 -16.60 22.37
N ARG A 57 -5.90 -15.90 23.49
CA ARG A 57 -6.66 -16.41 24.62
C ARG A 57 -8.14 -16.66 24.28
N GLU A 58 -8.79 -15.68 23.64
CA GLU A 58 -10.24 -15.74 23.36
C GLU A 58 -10.58 -16.77 22.29
N ASN A 59 -9.61 -17.14 21.44
CA ASN A 59 -9.79 -18.10 20.36
C ASN A 59 -9.07 -19.44 20.62
N SER A 60 -8.54 -19.66 21.84
CA SER A 60 -7.86 -20.91 22.25
C SER A 60 -6.70 -21.31 21.33
N ILE A 61 -5.89 -20.35 20.90
CA ILE A 61 -4.73 -20.56 20.04
C ILE A 61 -3.48 -20.72 20.92
N ASP A 62 -2.75 -21.82 20.73
CA ASP A 62 -1.48 -22.03 21.40
C ASP A 62 -0.39 -21.11 20.79
N PRO A 63 0.39 -20.36 21.59
CA PRO A 63 1.49 -19.54 21.05
C PRO A 63 2.50 -20.33 20.20
N SER A 64 2.69 -21.63 20.45
CA SER A 64 3.59 -22.49 19.67
C SER A 64 3.07 -22.86 18.29
N ASP A 65 1.77 -22.68 18.04
CA ASP A 65 1.15 -22.86 16.73
C ASP A 65 1.34 -21.64 15.81
N VAL A 66 1.78 -20.49 16.36
CA VAL A 66 2.01 -19.26 15.61
C VAL A 66 3.32 -19.33 14.83
N ILE A 67 3.22 -19.29 13.51
CA ILE A 67 4.35 -19.43 12.57
C ILE A 67 4.71 -18.11 11.86
N PHE A 68 3.82 -17.12 11.93
CA PHE A 68 4.03 -15.80 11.36
C PHE A 68 3.31 -14.75 12.20
N VAL A 69 4.01 -13.68 12.57
CA VAL A 69 3.43 -12.49 13.21
C VAL A 69 3.94 -11.26 12.50
N ALA A 70 3.03 -10.43 12.02
CA ALA A 70 3.37 -9.14 11.45
C ALA A 70 2.51 -8.02 12.05
N HIS A 71 3.02 -6.80 12.02
CA HIS A 71 2.22 -5.62 12.33
C HIS A 71 2.42 -4.44 11.39
N SER A 72 1.36 -3.68 11.14
CA SER A 72 1.38 -2.36 10.52
C SER A 72 1.21 -1.26 11.56
N THR A 73 1.76 -0.08 11.26
CA THR A 73 1.72 1.06 12.17
C THR A 73 1.69 2.40 11.45
N THR A 74 0.94 3.35 12.00
CA THR A 74 0.90 4.73 11.50
C THR A 74 1.97 5.62 12.12
N GLN A 75 2.83 5.10 13.00
CA GLN A 75 3.80 5.91 13.77
C GLN A 75 4.75 6.70 12.88
N ALA A 76 5.27 6.13 11.79
CA ALA A 76 6.17 6.83 10.88
C ALA A 76 5.48 8.02 10.19
N THR A 77 4.27 7.79 9.65
CA THR A 77 3.48 8.85 9.02
C THR A 77 3.11 9.94 10.03
N ASN A 78 2.71 9.56 11.24
CA ASN A 78 2.34 10.51 12.29
C ASN A 78 3.53 11.34 12.75
N ALA A 79 4.71 10.73 12.96
CA ALA A 79 5.92 11.45 13.33
C ALA A 79 6.25 12.57 12.33
N LEU A 80 6.18 12.28 11.03
CA LEU A 80 6.41 13.27 9.97
C LEU A 80 5.30 14.33 9.92
N VAL A 81 4.03 13.94 10.05
CA VAL A 81 2.90 14.88 10.02
C VAL A 81 2.89 15.78 11.27
N GLU A 82 3.29 15.26 12.43
CA GLU A 82 3.31 15.95 13.72
C GLU A 82 4.59 16.76 13.94
N GLY A 83 5.66 16.45 13.21
CA GLY A 83 6.99 17.02 13.43
C GLY A 83 7.68 16.45 14.68
N ASP A 84 7.22 15.31 15.19
CA ASP A 84 7.87 14.54 16.26
C ASP A 84 9.04 13.75 15.66
N VAL A 85 10.07 14.48 15.25
CA VAL A 85 11.23 13.96 14.52
C VAL A 85 12.53 14.43 15.14
N ALA A 86 13.56 13.60 15.03
CA ALA A 86 14.89 13.89 15.53
C ALA A 86 15.60 14.96 14.69
N VAL A 87 16.45 15.76 15.34
CA VAL A 87 17.41 16.64 14.65
C VAL A 87 18.47 15.79 13.95
N VAL A 88 18.67 16.01 12.66
CA VAL A 88 19.53 15.18 11.81
C VAL A 88 20.88 15.86 11.58
N GLY A 89 21.96 15.15 11.92
CA GLY A 89 23.32 15.51 11.55
C GLY A 89 23.74 14.89 10.22
N VAL A 90 23.94 15.68 9.17
CA VAL A 90 24.41 15.19 7.86
C VAL A 90 25.93 15.29 7.78
N LEU A 91 26.61 14.15 7.76
CA LEU A 91 28.04 14.05 7.45
C LEU A 91 28.22 13.80 5.96
N GLY A 92 28.42 14.88 5.22
CA GLY A 92 28.67 14.88 3.78
C GLY A 92 30.12 14.55 3.45
N MET A 93 30.34 13.73 2.42
CA MET A 93 31.68 13.33 1.97
C MET A 93 31.81 13.42 0.45
N ALA A 94 32.93 13.96 -0.05
CA ALA A 94 33.23 13.95 -1.48
C ALA A 94 34.72 14.10 -1.78
N LYS A 95 35.11 13.84 -3.03
CA LYS A 95 36.47 14.13 -3.53
C LYS A 95 36.77 15.63 -3.45
N GLY A 96 38.05 16.00 -3.55
CA GLY A 96 38.46 17.41 -3.67
C GLY A 96 38.18 18.00 -5.06
N GLY A 97 38.51 19.28 -5.24
CA GLY A 97 38.38 19.95 -6.54
C GLY A 97 36.98 20.50 -6.84
N PHE A 98 36.69 20.75 -8.11
CA PHE A 98 35.44 21.36 -8.56
C PHE A 98 34.22 20.47 -8.28
N GLU A 99 34.36 19.17 -8.50
CA GLU A 99 33.34 18.16 -8.17
C GLU A 99 33.02 18.19 -6.66
N GLY A 100 34.05 18.23 -5.81
CA GLY A 100 33.90 18.35 -4.36
C GLY A 100 33.20 19.62 -3.91
N PHE A 101 33.46 20.74 -4.57
CA PHE A 101 32.79 22.02 -4.29
C PHE A 101 31.30 21.94 -4.59
N LEU A 102 30.92 21.37 -5.74
CA LEU A 102 29.52 21.14 -6.10
C LEU A 102 28.84 20.15 -5.15
N ALA A 103 29.50 19.03 -4.85
CA ALA A 103 28.99 18.01 -3.94
C ALA A 103 28.76 18.58 -2.54
N LYS A 104 29.69 19.39 -2.01
CA LYS A 104 29.52 20.06 -0.72
C LYS A 104 28.26 20.92 -0.68
N ARG A 105 27.98 21.67 -1.76
CA ARG A 105 26.75 22.48 -1.86
C ARG A 105 25.49 21.61 -1.97
N GLN A 106 25.56 20.46 -2.63
CA GLN A 106 24.44 19.52 -2.77
C GLN A 106 24.13 18.73 -1.49
N LEU A 107 25.13 18.57 -0.63
CA LEU A 107 25.09 17.86 0.65
C LEU A 107 24.69 18.78 1.82
N ASN A 108 24.95 20.08 1.70
CA ASN A 108 24.43 21.09 2.63
C ASN A 108 22.94 21.28 2.34
N LEU A 109 22.11 20.64 3.15
CA LEU A 109 20.65 20.70 3.04
C LEU A 109 20.11 21.76 4.01
N ASP A 110 19.17 22.56 3.52
CA ASP A 110 18.30 23.34 4.39
C ASP A 110 17.40 22.42 5.22
N ASP A 111 16.78 22.96 6.28
CA ASP A 111 15.70 22.30 7.01
C ASP A 111 14.64 21.77 6.03
N ILE A 112 14.18 20.53 6.26
CA ILE A 112 13.19 19.89 5.39
C ILE A 112 11.81 20.31 5.88
N ASP A 113 11.06 21.03 5.06
CA ASP A 113 9.68 21.42 5.37
C ASP A 113 8.78 20.19 5.30
N LEU A 114 8.02 19.94 6.36
CA LEU A 114 7.02 18.86 6.43
C LEU A 114 5.60 19.39 6.15
N GLY A 115 5.47 20.70 5.93
CA GLY A 115 4.21 21.41 5.82
C GLY A 115 3.64 21.81 7.20
N GLY A 116 2.67 22.72 7.20
CA GLY A 116 1.99 23.14 8.43
C GLY A 116 2.91 23.80 9.47
N GLY A 117 4.04 24.36 9.04
CA GLY A 117 5.02 25.02 9.92
C GLY A 117 5.98 24.06 10.64
N LYS A 118 5.97 22.77 10.30
CA LYS A 118 6.83 21.75 10.90
C LYS A 118 8.02 21.47 10.01
N ASN A 119 9.18 21.16 10.59
CA ASN A 119 10.40 20.88 9.84
C ASN A 119 11.25 19.80 10.50
N ILE A 120 12.02 19.09 9.67
CA ILE A 120 13.18 18.33 10.14
C ILE A 120 14.34 19.31 10.21
N LYS A 121 14.88 19.50 11.41
CA LYS A 121 16.07 20.31 11.62
C LYS A 121 17.32 19.59 11.11
N ILE A 122 18.10 20.28 10.28
CA ILE A 122 19.34 19.75 9.73
C ILE A 122 20.53 20.54 10.27
N VAL A 123 21.55 19.81 10.73
CA VAL A 123 22.90 20.35 10.98
C VAL A 123 23.88 19.56 10.13
N ASP A 124 24.89 20.21 9.56
CA ASP A 124 25.78 19.55 8.58
C ASP A 124 27.27 19.72 8.90
N ALA A 125 28.03 18.70 8.49
CA ALA A 125 29.48 18.69 8.50
C ALA A 125 29.97 18.08 7.19
N PHE A 126 31.19 18.45 6.77
CA PHE A 126 31.73 17.99 5.50
C PHE A 126 33.19 17.53 5.63
N LEU A 127 33.48 16.33 5.14
CA LEU A 127 34.83 15.78 5.05
C LEU A 127 35.23 15.53 3.59
N LYS A 128 36.49 15.86 3.25
CA LYS A 128 37.07 15.43 1.98
C LYS A 128 37.50 13.98 2.12
N LEU A 129 37.27 13.15 1.10
CA LEU A 129 37.56 11.71 1.18
C LEU A 129 39.00 11.37 1.56
N LYS A 130 39.99 12.15 1.11
CA LYS A 130 41.40 11.97 1.49
C LYS A 130 41.67 12.13 2.99
N ASP A 131 40.77 12.80 3.70
CA ASP A 131 40.89 13.11 5.12
C ASP A 131 40.00 12.17 5.97
N VAL A 132 39.20 11.28 5.33
CA VAL A 132 38.29 10.35 6.01
C VAL A 132 39.08 9.21 6.66
N ASN A 133 39.04 9.19 7.98
CA ASN A 133 39.54 8.13 8.86
C ASN A 133 38.74 8.14 10.17
N GLU A 134 38.89 7.10 10.99
CA GLU A 134 38.15 6.91 12.23
C GLU A 134 38.18 8.14 13.16
N THR A 135 39.35 8.76 13.36
CA THR A 135 39.49 9.94 14.23
C THR A 135 38.77 11.17 13.66
N SER A 136 38.93 11.45 12.36
CA SER A 136 38.26 12.57 11.70
C SER A 136 36.74 12.43 11.69
N VAL A 137 36.24 11.21 11.50
CA VAL A 137 34.81 10.87 11.54
C VAL A 137 34.29 11.07 12.95
N LYS A 138 34.95 10.50 13.96
CA LYS A 138 34.56 10.66 15.36
C LYS A 138 34.49 12.13 15.76
N ASN A 139 35.50 12.93 15.41
CA ASN A 139 35.50 14.37 15.68
C ASN A 139 34.34 15.11 14.99
N SER A 140 34.03 14.76 13.74
CA SER A 140 32.93 15.39 12.99
C SER A 140 31.56 15.01 13.55
N VAL A 141 31.37 13.75 13.93
CA VAL A 141 30.15 13.27 14.59
C VAL A 141 29.95 13.97 15.93
N GLN A 142 30.99 14.09 16.75
CA GLN A 142 30.93 14.81 18.02
C GLN A 142 30.60 16.30 17.86
N GLU A 143 31.06 16.92 16.77
CA GLU A 143 30.68 18.30 16.43
C GLU A 143 29.20 18.41 16.06
N LEU A 144 28.68 17.50 15.24
CA LEU A 144 27.25 17.44 14.91
C LEU A 144 26.38 17.26 16.15
N ILE A 145 26.78 16.37 17.08
CA ILE A 145 26.07 16.16 18.35
C ILE A 145 26.04 17.45 19.18
N LYS A 146 27.15 18.19 19.25
CA LYS A 146 27.20 19.50 19.96
C LYS A 146 26.26 20.53 19.35
N GLN A 147 26.00 20.44 18.04
CA GLN A 147 25.04 21.28 17.34
C GLN A 147 23.58 20.80 17.50
N GLY A 148 23.37 19.69 18.22
CA GLY A 148 22.05 19.16 18.56
C GLY A 148 21.63 17.94 17.74
N ALA A 149 22.49 17.38 16.88
CA ALA A 149 22.16 16.15 16.15
C ALA A 149 21.86 15.00 17.12
N GLN A 150 20.71 14.36 16.92
CA GLN A 150 20.28 13.17 17.66
C GLN A 150 20.49 11.89 16.85
N VAL A 151 20.60 12.03 15.52
CA VAL A 151 20.82 10.94 14.55
C VAL A 151 21.77 11.42 13.46
N ILE A 152 22.51 10.50 12.85
CA ILE A 152 23.50 10.81 11.82
C ILE A 152 23.09 10.26 10.45
N VAL A 153 23.32 11.04 9.40
CA VAL A 153 23.27 10.60 8.01
C VAL A 153 24.68 10.63 7.43
N ALA A 154 25.15 9.50 6.94
CA ALA A 154 26.36 9.41 6.14
C ALA A 154 25.99 9.49 4.66
N SER A 155 26.47 10.52 3.94
CA SER A 155 26.19 10.67 2.52
C SER A 155 27.44 11.05 1.73
N MET A 156 27.83 10.18 0.79
CA MET A 156 29.01 10.37 -0.04
C MET A 156 28.63 10.62 -1.51
N ALA A 157 29.24 11.60 -2.17
CA ALA A 157 29.15 11.71 -3.63
C ALA A 157 29.65 10.41 -4.30
N PHE A 158 28.85 9.85 -5.21
CA PHE A 158 29.09 8.51 -5.80
C PHE A 158 29.10 7.35 -4.79
N GLY A 159 28.45 7.54 -3.63
CA GLY A 159 28.29 6.52 -2.59
C GLY A 159 27.52 5.26 -3.03
N VAL A 160 26.81 5.34 -4.15
CA VAL A 160 26.10 4.19 -4.75
C VAL A 160 27.05 3.26 -5.52
N ASP A 161 28.21 3.75 -5.93
CA ASP A 161 29.24 2.99 -6.66
C ASP A 161 30.25 2.35 -5.68
N ASP A 162 30.59 3.06 -4.60
CA ASP A 162 31.42 2.59 -3.48
C ASP A 162 30.86 3.21 -2.19
N ASN A 163 30.51 2.42 -1.18
CA ASN A 163 29.95 2.93 0.08
C ASN A 163 30.92 2.83 1.27
N SER A 164 32.20 2.52 1.04
CA SER A 164 33.20 2.28 2.09
C SER A 164 33.31 3.39 3.14
N SER A 165 33.22 4.66 2.72
CA SER A 165 33.26 5.80 3.64
C SER A 165 31.95 5.97 4.42
N GLU A 166 30.79 5.70 3.81
CA GLU A 166 29.51 5.69 4.53
C GLU A 166 29.51 4.57 5.60
N GLN A 167 30.07 3.40 5.27
CA GLN A 167 30.23 2.28 6.21
C GLN A 167 31.18 2.60 7.37
N LEU A 168 32.25 3.35 7.14
CA LEU A 168 33.13 3.79 8.23
C LEU A 168 32.37 4.70 9.21
N VAL A 169 31.57 5.64 8.72
CA VAL A 169 30.73 6.49 9.57
C VAL A 169 29.74 5.65 10.37
N TYR A 170 29.05 4.71 9.71
CA TYR A 170 28.13 3.80 10.39
C TYR A 170 28.81 3.03 11.53
N ARG A 171 29.99 2.44 11.28
CA ARG A 171 30.74 1.71 12.32
C ARG A 171 31.13 2.58 13.51
N VAL A 172 31.65 3.79 13.26
CA VAL A 172 32.04 4.72 14.34
C VAL A 172 30.83 5.14 15.17
N CYS A 173 29.70 5.42 14.55
CA CYS A 173 28.48 5.76 15.28
C CYS A 173 27.91 4.58 16.08
N ALA A 174 28.02 3.35 15.54
CA ALA A 174 27.55 2.14 16.20
C ALA A 174 28.31 1.83 17.50
N GLU A 175 29.59 2.22 17.63
CA GLU A 175 30.35 2.08 18.88
C GLU A 175 29.80 2.92 20.03
N ASP A 176 29.11 4.03 19.71
CA ASP A 176 28.51 4.96 20.66
C ASP A 176 26.96 4.83 20.71
N ASP A 177 26.39 3.73 20.20
CA ASP A 177 24.94 3.47 20.08
C ASP A 177 24.15 4.61 19.39
N LEU A 178 24.81 5.37 18.50
CA LEU A 178 24.21 6.53 17.83
C LEU A 178 23.47 6.11 16.55
N PRO A 179 22.15 6.34 16.44
CA PRO A 179 21.38 5.93 15.28
C PRO A 179 21.90 6.58 14.00
N THR A 180 22.21 5.77 12.99
CA THR A 180 22.87 6.23 11.77
C THR A 180 22.25 5.62 10.52
N THR A 181 22.01 6.45 9.51
CA THR A 181 21.55 6.05 8.17
C THR A 181 22.65 6.26 7.13
N MET A 182 22.94 5.23 6.34
CA MET A 182 23.78 5.36 5.13
C MET A 182 22.91 5.70 3.93
N ALA A 183 23.22 6.78 3.23
CA ALA A 183 22.41 7.23 2.11
C ALA A 183 22.38 6.22 0.95
N SER A 184 23.44 5.41 0.77
CA SER A 184 23.55 4.37 -0.26
C SER A 184 22.80 3.07 0.07
N ASP A 185 22.37 2.88 1.32
CA ASP A 185 21.53 1.74 1.72
C ASP A 185 20.05 1.99 1.48
N ILE A 186 19.63 3.26 1.48
CA ILE A 186 18.25 3.64 1.18
C ILE A 186 17.91 3.44 -0.29
N THR A 187 18.82 3.84 -1.19
CA THR A 187 18.66 3.68 -2.64
C THR A 187 20.02 3.62 -3.33
N LYS A 188 20.08 2.88 -4.44
CA LYS A 188 21.24 2.82 -5.35
C LYS A 188 21.13 3.78 -6.54
N LEU A 189 20.11 4.65 -6.56
CA LEU A 189 19.93 5.66 -7.60
C LEU A 189 20.83 6.89 -7.40
N TYR A 190 21.25 7.49 -8.51
CA TYR A 190 21.96 8.77 -8.51
C TYR A 190 21.07 9.94 -8.05
N GLY A 191 21.67 11.13 -7.88
CA GLY A 191 20.98 12.34 -7.41
C GLY A 191 21.29 12.65 -5.95
N LEU A 192 22.49 13.19 -5.71
CA LEU A 192 23.07 13.38 -4.38
C LEU A 192 22.16 14.11 -3.40
N THR A 193 21.56 15.25 -3.80
CA THR A 193 20.66 16.03 -2.95
C THR A 193 19.39 15.25 -2.58
N ARG A 194 18.73 14.61 -3.56
CA ARG A 194 17.51 13.83 -3.31
C ARG A 194 17.79 12.60 -2.44
N ARG A 195 18.91 11.92 -2.67
CA ARG A 195 19.34 10.77 -1.86
C ARG A 195 19.66 11.18 -0.42
N THR A 196 20.41 12.26 -0.23
CA THR A 196 20.74 12.79 1.10
C THR A 196 19.48 13.24 1.85
N ARG A 197 18.55 13.92 1.16
CA ARG A 197 17.27 14.32 1.74
C ARG A 197 16.41 13.12 2.14
N THR A 198 16.37 12.10 1.29
CA THR A 198 15.65 10.85 1.59
C THR A 198 16.26 10.15 2.82
N ALA A 199 17.59 10.10 2.91
CA ALA A 199 18.30 9.56 4.07
C ALA A 199 18.05 10.38 5.35
N ALA A 200 17.94 11.71 5.25
CA ALA A 200 17.59 12.57 6.37
C ALA A 200 16.15 12.34 6.87
N ILE A 201 15.17 12.21 5.96
CA ILE A 201 13.79 11.85 6.33
C ILE A 201 13.74 10.47 7.00
N ASN A 202 14.53 9.51 6.51
CA ASN A 202 14.63 8.19 7.13
C ASN A 202 15.23 8.24 8.53
N ALA A 203 16.36 8.96 8.69
CA ALA A 203 17.04 9.08 9.97
C ALA A 203 16.18 9.81 11.01
N SER A 204 15.42 10.83 10.60
CA SER A 204 14.66 11.68 11.52
C SER A 204 13.58 10.93 12.29
N ILE A 205 13.03 9.84 11.73
CA ILE A 205 12.01 9.01 12.39
C ILE A 205 12.59 7.77 13.08
N LEU A 206 13.87 7.47 12.86
CA LEU A 206 14.50 6.22 13.30
C LEU A 206 14.37 5.98 14.82
N PRO A 207 14.63 6.95 15.72
CA PRO A 207 14.54 6.71 17.15
C PRO A 207 13.13 6.32 17.61
N LYS A 208 12.10 7.01 17.10
CA LYS A 208 10.70 6.76 17.43
C LYS A 208 10.25 5.37 16.98
N MET A 209 10.66 4.98 15.77
CA MET A 209 10.29 3.69 15.19
C MET A 209 10.98 2.52 15.90
N LEU A 210 12.25 2.69 16.29
CA LEU A 210 12.99 1.68 17.05
C LEU A 210 12.33 1.36 18.39
N ASP A 211 11.93 2.38 19.14
CA ASP A 211 11.30 2.21 20.46
C ASP A 211 10.00 1.40 20.37
N THR A 212 9.16 1.73 19.37
CA THR A 212 7.90 1.03 19.11
C THR A 212 8.14 -0.44 18.72
N ALA A 213 9.09 -0.69 17.83
CA ALA A 213 9.36 -2.03 17.32
C ALA A 213 9.96 -2.95 18.39
N VAL A 214 10.93 -2.46 19.18
CA VAL A 214 11.56 -3.21 20.27
C VAL A 214 10.54 -3.55 21.36
N SER A 215 9.70 -2.59 21.74
CA SER A 215 8.63 -2.81 22.71
C SER A 215 7.64 -3.89 22.25
N THR A 216 7.28 -3.87 20.97
CA THR A 216 6.36 -4.85 20.39
C THR A 216 7.02 -6.24 20.29
N GLU A 217 8.27 -6.32 19.85
CA GLU A 217 9.01 -7.57 19.75
C GLU A 217 9.18 -8.26 21.11
N GLY A 218 9.56 -7.48 22.14
CA GLY A 218 9.73 -7.99 23.50
C GLY A 218 8.45 -8.67 24.00
N ALA A 219 7.31 -8.06 23.76
CA ALA A 219 6.04 -8.59 24.22
C ALA A 219 5.53 -9.80 23.43
N VAL A 220 5.79 -9.87 22.12
CA VAL A 220 5.52 -11.09 21.32
C VAL A 220 6.34 -12.28 21.86
N LYS A 221 7.62 -12.04 22.22
CA LYS A 221 8.47 -13.05 22.86
C LYS A 221 7.97 -13.44 24.25
N GLU A 222 7.55 -12.48 25.08
CA GLU A 222 6.97 -12.74 26.42
C GLU A 222 5.68 -13.58 26.35
N ALA A 223 4.89 -13.43 25.28
CA ALA A 223 3.69 -14.23 25.04
C ALA A 223 3.98 -15.69 24.62
N GLY A 224 5.26 -16.07 24.49
CA GLY A 224 5.68 -17.44 24.15
C GLY A 224 5.76 -17.72 22.65
N VAL A 225 5.65 -16.71 21.80
CA VAL A 225 5.82 -16.85 20.35
C VAL A 225 7.30 -16.79 19.99
N SER A 226 7.75 -17.80 19.25
CA SER A 226 9.17 -18.01 18.93
C SER A 226 9.59 -17.44 17.57
N VAL A 227 8.63 -17.06 16.72
CA VAL A 227 8.91 -16.51 15.39
C VAL A 227 9.26 -15.02 15.45
N PRO A 228 10.14 -14.53 14.56
CA PRO A 228 10.45 -13.10 14.48
C PRO A 228 9.21 -12.24 14.21
N LEU A 229 9.16 -11.06 14.82
CA LEU A 229 8.14 -10.07 14.52
C LEU A 229 8.48 -9.38 13.19
N MET A 230 7.55 -9.47 12.25
CA MET A 230 7.62 -8.79 10.96
C MET A 230 6.95 -7.41 11.02
N ILE A 231 7.46 -6.48 10.22
CA ILE A 231 6.99 -5.10 10.12
C ILE A 231 6.45 -4.86 8.71
N MET A 232 5.21 -4.37 8.62
CA MET A 232 4.57 -4.01 7.36
C MET A 232 5.25 -2.80 6.72
N ARG A 233 5.49 -2.89 5.41
CA ARG A 233 6.01 -1.85 4.55
C ARG A 233 4.87 -1.16 3.77
N GLY A 234 5.09 0.08 3.38
CA GLY A 234 4.20 0.89 2.55
C GLY A 234 4.04 0.37 1.12
N ASP A 235 4.95 -0.48 0.64
CA ASP A 235 4.88 -1.12 -0.68
C ASP A 235 4.17 -2.48 -0.68
N GLY A 236 3.49 -2.83 0.42
CA GLY A 236 2.73 -4.08 0.54
C GLY A 236 3.55 -5.30 0.97
N GLY A 237 4.85 -5.14 1.23
CA GLY A 237 5.68 -6.20 1.79
C GLY A 237 5.75 -6.18 3.31
N VAL A 238 6.47 -7.15 3.86
CA VAL A 238 6.96 -7.12 5.25
C VAL A 238 8.49 -7.24 5.30
N MET A 239 9.08 -6.83 6.41
CA MET A 239 10.51 -6.99 6.71
C MET A 239 10.73 -7.24 8.20
N GLU A 240 11.83 -7.90 8.55
CA GLU A 240 12.26 -8.01 9.94
C GLU A 240 12.70 -6.67 10.55
N ILE A 241 12.73 -6.62 11.88
CA ILE A 241 13.13 -5.44 12.65
C ILE A 241 14.53 -4.95 12.28
N ASN A 242 15.48 -5.86 12.03
CA ASN A 242 16.86 -5.49 11.68
C ASN A 242 16.93 -4.66 10.39
N GLU A 243 16.13 -5.03 9.38
CA GLU A 243 16.01 -4.23 8.16
C GLU A 243 15.24 -2.94 8.38
N MET A 244 14.21 -2.96 9.22
CA MET A 244 13.51 -1.75 9.63
C MET A 244 14.44 -0.74 10.29
N LYS A 245 15.47 -1.15 11.05
CA LYS A 245 16.46 -0.22 11.65
C LYS A 245 17.25 0.55 10.59
N LYS A 246 17.45 -0.03 9.40
CA LYS A 246 18.16 0.64 8.30
C LYS A 246 17.22 1.59 7.56
N ARG A 247 15.97 1.17 7.34
CA ARG A 247 15.00 1.81 6.44
C ARG A 247 13.61 2.00 7.09
N PRO A 248 13.47 2.64 8.27
CA PRO A 248 12.18 2.81 8.93
C PRO A 248 11.15 3.57 8.07
N VAL A 249 11.63 4.41 7.15
CA VAL A 249 10.76 5.18 6.23
C VAL A 249 9.91 4.28 5.31
N LEU A 250 10.34 3.03 5.07
CA LEU A 250 9.55 2.07 4.31
C LEU A 250 8.25 1.68 5.04
N THR A 251 8.09 1.97 6.33
CA THR A 251 6.85 1.71 7.08
C THR A 251 5.80 2.82 6.92
N MET A 252 6.16 3.91 6.24
CA MET A 252 5.23 4.99 5.92
C MET A 252 4.10 4.46 5.04
N LEU A 253 2.86 4.81 5.38
CA LEU A 253 1.64 4.28 4.74
C LEU A 253 1.46 2.75 4.82
N SER A 254 2.10 2.08 5.80
CA SER A 254 1.96 0.61 5.97
C SER A 254 0.54 0.14 6.25
N GLY A 255 -0.29 0.92 6.96
CA GLY A 255 -1.71 0.61 7.18
C GLY A 255 -2.52 0.54 5.88
N PRO A 256 -2.58 1.63 5.09
CA PRO A 256 -3.22 1.60 3.77
C PRO A 256 -2.65 0.52 2.85
N ALA A 257 -1.33 0.28 2.91
CA ALA A 257 -0.69 -0.77 2.15
C ALA A 257 -1.20 -2.16 2.54
N ALA A 258 -1.34 -2.43 3.84
CA ALA A 258 -1.88 -3.68 4.34
C ALA A 258 -3.30 -3.91 3.83
N SER A 259 -4.12 -2.88 3.80
CA SER A 259 -5.48 -3.01 3.32
C SER A 259 -5.58 -3.29 1.82
N VAL A 260 -4.69 -2.72 1.01
CA VAL A 260 -4.53 -3.08 -0.42
C VAL A 260 -4.10 -4.54 -0.55
N MET A 261 -3.15 -4.99 0.28
CA MET A 261 -2.71 -6.40 0.27
C MET A 261 -3.79 -7.37 0.72
N GLY A 262 -4.59 -7.00 1.72
CA GLY A 262 -5.76 -7.78 2.13
C GLY A 262 -6.76 -7.89 0.97
N SER A 263 -7.00 -6.79 0.26
CA SER A 263 -7.88 -6.81 -0.92
C SER A 263 -7.34 -7.69 -2.05
N LEU A 264 -6.04 -7.61 -2.32
CA LEU A 264 -5.39 -8.43 -3.34
C LEU A 264 -5.39 -9.93 -2.99
N MET A 265 -4.97 -10.26 -1.76
CA MET A 265 -4.67 -11.64 -1.38
C MET A 265 -5.89 -12.39 -0.82
N TYR A 266 -6.72 -11.72 -0.02
CA TYR A 266 -7.90 -12.32 0.60
C TYR A 266 -9.12 -12.21 -0.31
N LEU A 267 -9.39 -11.01 -0.84
CA LEU A 267 -10.55 -10.79 -1.72
C LEU A 267 -10.29 -11.14 -3.18
N ARG A 268 -9.03 -11.45 -3.53
CA ARG A 268 -8.64 -11.81 -4.88
C ARG A 268 -9.00 -10.72 -5.90
N ALA A 269 -8.92 -9.45 -5.49
CA ALA A 269 -9.12 -8.32 -6.37
C ALA A 269 -7.99 -8.26 -7.41
N SER A 270 -8.34 -8.14 -8.69
CA SER A 270 -7.37 -8.13 -9.80
C SER A 270 -7.26 -6.75 -10.46
N ASN A 271 -8.39 -6.18 -10.89
CA ASN A 271 -8.51 -4.79 -11.28
C ASN A 271 -9.52 -4.08 -10.39
N GLY A 272 -9.12 -2.98 -9.76
CA GLY A 272 -10.03 -2.22 -8.92
C GLY A 272 -9.41 -0.98 -8.31
N VAL A 273 -10.26 0.00 -8.03
CA VAL A 273 -9.90 1.12 -7.17
C VAL A 273 -10.27 0.72 -5.75
N TYR A 274 -9.24 0.54 -4.97
CA TYR A 274 -9.32 0.23 -3.57
C TYR A 274 -9.80 1.48 -2.81
N PHE A 275 -10.80 1.31 -1.94
CA PHE A 275 -11.51 2.39 -1.28
C PHE A 275 -11.66 2.10 0.22
N GLU A 276 -10.63 2.40 1.00
CA GLU A 276 -10.68 2.28 2.47
C GLU A 276 -11.42 3.44 3.08
N VAL A 277 -12.41 3.18 3.90
CA VAL A 277 -13.09 4.23 4.66
C VAL A 277 -12.97 3.93 6.14
N GLY A 278 -12.22 4.79 6.84
CA GLY A 278 -12.14 4.80 8.29
C GLY A 278 -13.15 5.77 8.93
N GLY A 279 -12.89 6.13 10.19
CA GLY A 279 -13.61 7.21 10.88
C GLY A 279 -13.08 8.61 10.54
N THR A 280 -11.79 8.73 10.18
CA THR A 280 -11.14 10.04 9.97
C THR A 280 -10.70 10.27 8.53
N THR A 281 -10.19 9.23 7.86
CA THR A 281 -9.66 9.33 6.51
C THR A 281 -10.22 8.27 5.57
N THR A 282 -10.18 8.57 4.29
CA THR A 282 -10.39 7.61 3.20
C THR A 282 -9.08 7.42 2.46
N ASN A 283 -8.67 6.17 2.24
CA ASN A 283 -7.45 5.83 1.50
C ASN A 283 -7.85 5.21 0.17
N ILE A 284 -7.32 5.74 -0.93
CA ILE A 284 -7.66 5.29 -2.28
C ILE A 284 -6.40 4.82 -2.99
N GLY A 285 -6.41 3.57 -3.43
CA GLY A 285 -5.30 2.95 -4.17
C GLY A 285 -5.79 2.21 -5.41
N VAL A 286 -4.87 1.70 -6.22
CA VAL A 286 -5.20 0.94 -7.43
C VAL A 286 -4.55 -0.44 -7.37
N ILE A 287 -5.33 -1.46 -7.71
CA ILE A 287 -4.83 -2.78 -8.08
C ILE A 287 -5.09 -2.93 -9.57
N LYS A 288 -4.05 -3.30 -10.32
CA LYS A 288 -4.11 -3.56 -11.76
C LYS A 288 -3.41 -4.88 -12.05
N ASN A 289 -4.07 -5.77 -12.78
CA ASN A 289 -3.58 -7.09 -13.17
C ASN A 289 -3.06 -7.91 -11.97
N GLY A 290 -3.82 -7.90 -10.87
CA GLY A 290 -3.44 -8.61 -9.65
C GLY A 290 -2.16 -8.07 -9.00
N ARG A 291 -1.79 -6.82 -9.28
CA ARG A 291 -0.64 -6.14 -8.67
C ARG A 291 -1.04 -4.77 -8.15
N PRO A 292 -0.54 -4.37 -6.98
CA PRO A 292 -0.85 -3.07 -6.44
C PRO A 292 0.05 -2.01 -7.11
N ALA A 293 -0.51 -0.84 -7.37
CA ALA A 293 0.20 0.27 -8.00
C ALA A 293 1.25 0.89 -7.04
N ILE A 294 2.46 1.13 -7.54
CA ILE A 294 3.60 1.62 -6.76
C ILE A 294 4.16 2.90 -7.39
N ASP A 295 4.53 3.85 -6.54
CA ASP A 295 5.25 5.06 -6.93
C ASP A 295 6.20 5.51 -5.80
N TYR A 296 7.05 6.50 -6.08
CA TYR A 296 7.84 7.14 -5.05
C TYR A 296 6.98 8.06 -4.18
N SER A 297 7.17 7.94 -2.87
CA SER A 297 6.49 8.78 -1.90
C SER A 297 6.99 10.23 -1.94
N ILE A 298 6.08 11.15 -1.64
CA ILE A 298 6.36 12.58 -1.45
C ILE A 298 6.15 12.91 0.02
N VAL A 299 7.13 13.55 0.67
CA VAL A 299 7.05 13.95 2.09
C VAL A 299 7.24 15.46 2.17
N GLY A 300 6.25 16.19 2.69
CA GLY A 300 6.32 17.66 2.81
C GLY A 300 6.51 18.38 1.47
N GLY A 301 6.05 17.79 0.36
CA GLY A 301 6.30 18.31 -0.99
C GLY A 301 7.68 17.94 -1.57
N HIS A 302 8.52 17.22 -0.83
CA HIS A 302 9.81 16.74 -1.29
C HIS A 302 9.70 15.34 -1.89
N SER A 303 10.04 15.19 -3.17
CA SER A 303 10.16 13.88 -3.82
C SER A 303 11.26 13.04 -3.18
N THR A 304 10.95 11.80 -2.80
CA THR A 304 11.89 10.86 -2.16
C THR A 304 12.21 9.69 -3.09
N TYR A 305 13.16 8.83 -2.72
CA TYR A 305 13.38 7.54 -3.40
C TYR A 305 12.73 6.36 -2.66
N ILE A 306 11.70 6.63 -1.86
CA ILE A 306 11.00 5.61 -1.08
C ILE A 306 9.84 5.06 -1.90
N SER A 307 10.00 3.84 -2.38
CA SER A 307 8.92 3.08 -3.03
C SER A 307 7.80 2.81 -2.03
N SER A 308 6.57 3.13 -2.42
CA SER A 308 5.37 2.86 -1.63
C SER A 308 4.18 2.62 -2.56
N LEU A 309 3.12 2.02 -2.04
CA LEU A 309 1.86 1.96 -2.76
C LEU A 309 1.37 3.39 -3.03
N ASP A 310 0.93 3.63 -4.27
CA ASP A 310 0.39 4.93 -4.66
C ASP A 310 -1.04 5.05 -4.13
N VAL A 311 -1.10 5.45 -2.86
CA VAL A 311 -2.33 5.64 -2.11
C VAL A 311 -2.54 7.12 -1.85
N ARG A 312 -3.74 7.59 -2.16
CA ARG A 312 -4.20 8.95 -1.88
C ARG A 312 -5.02 8.95 -0.59
N VAL A 313 -4.60 9.77 0.38
CA VAL A 313 -5.26 9.88 1.68
C VAL A 313 -6.08 11.17 1.71
N LEU A 314 -7.38 11.06 1.97
CA LEU A 314 -8.29 12.20 2.06
C LEU A 314 -8.89 12.30 3.47
N GLY A 315 -8.98 13.53 3.99
CA GLY A 315 -9.68 13.84 5.25
C GLY A 315 -11.20 13.85 5.12
N CYS A 316 -11.79 12.85 4.47
CA CYS A 316 -13.23 12.71 4.30
C CYS A 316 -13.59 11.22 4.42
N ALA A 317 -14.31 10.82 5.46
CA ALA A 317 -14.55 9.43 5.84
C ALA A 317 -15.89 9.29 6.57
N GLY A 318 -16.22 8.10 7.10
CA GLY A 318 -17.51 7.84 7.76
C GLY A 318 -17.80 8.78 8.95
N GLY A 319 -16.76 9.16 9.70
CA GLY A 319 -16.85 10.03 10.87
C GLY A 319 -16.54 11.51 10.61
N SER A 320 -16.39 11.93 9.36
CA SER A 320 -16.16 13.34 9.04
C SER A 320 -17.34 14.19 9.46
N MET A 321 -17.02 15.28 10.16
CA MET A 321 -18.02 16.23 10.65
C MET A 321 -18.54 17.11 9.53
N ILE A 322 -19.78 17.57 9.69
CA ILE A 322 -20.43 18.45 8.72
C ILE A 322 -20.15 19.91 9.07
N ARG A 323 -19.81 20.71 8.07
CA ARG A 323 -19.80 22.17 8.15
C ARG A 323 -21.03 22.69 7.43
N ALA A 324 -21.82 23.53 8.08
CA ALA A 324 -23.09 23.98 7.53
C ALA A 324 -23.37 25.44 7.86
N GLY A 325 -24.28 26.03 7.10
CA GLY A 325 -24.83 27.36 7.35
C GLY A 325 -26.29 27.40 6.96
N LYS A 326 -26.88 28.60 6.92
CA LYS A 326 -28.31 28.75 6.66
C LYS A 326 -28.76 28.17 5.31
N ASN A 327 -27.86 28.10 4.33
CA ASN A 327 -28.13 27.58 2.98
C ASN A 327 -27.85 26.06 2.83
N GLY A 328 -27.69 25.32 3.94
CA GLY A 328 -27.39 23.88 3.91
C GLY A 328 -25.91 23.57 4.16
N VAL A 329 -25.46 22.45 3.60
CA VAL A 329 -24.11 21.91 3.84
C VAL A 329 -23.06 22.68 3.04
N ILE A 330 -22.14 23.30 3.76
CA ILE A 330 -21.00 24.04 3.21
C ILE A 330 -19.93 23.04 2.79
N ASP A 331 -19.55 22.14 3.71
CA ASP A 331 -18.45 21.21 3.50
C ASP A 331 -18.52 19.98 4.42
N VAL A 332 -17.73 18.94 4.14
CA VAL A 332 -17.60 17.73 4.98
C VAL A 332 -16.14 17.46 5.31
N GLY A 333 -15.80 17.38 6.60
CA GLY A 333 -14.42 17.34 7.08
C GLY A 333 -13.72 18.71 6.96
N PRO A 334 -12.37 18.76 7.07
CA PRO A 334 -11.47 17.64 7.30
C PRO A 334 -11.48 17.08 8.73
N ARG A 335 -12.16 17.75 9.68
CA ARG A 335 -12.26 17.24 11.05
C ARG A 335 -13.21 16.06 11.14
N SER A 336 -12.86 15.09 11.98
CA SER A 336 -13.70 13.96 12.35
C SER A 336 -14.26 14.13 13.75
N ALA A 337 -15.37 13.46 14.04
CA ALA A 337 -16.06 13.57 15.33
C ALA A 337 -15.15 13.15 16.51
N HIS A 338 -14.30 12.12 16.30
CA HIS A 338 -13.31 11.69 17.29
C HIS A 338 -12.33 12.83 17.67
N ILE A 339 -11.86 13.60 16.68
CA ILE A 339 -10.96 14.75 16.91
C ILE A 339 -11.65 15.84 17.73
N ALA A 340 -12.97 16.00 17.57
CA ALA A 340 -13.77 16.97 18.30
C ALA A 340 -14.27 16.46 19.67
N GLY A 341 -13.99 15.20 20.02
CA GLY A 341 -14.54 14.58 21.23
C GLY A 341 -16.07 14.43 21.20
N LEU A 342 -16.65 14.25 20.01
CA LEU A 342 -18.09 14.08 19.81
C LEU A 342 -18.42 12.67 19.34
N GLU A 343 -19.54 12.15 19.83
CA GLU A 343 -20.10 10.89 19.38
C GLU A 343 -21.00 11.06 18.16
N TYR A 344 -21.14 10.00 17.38
CA TYR A 344 -21.89 10.03 16.12
C TYR A 344 -23.35 9.80 16.45
N SER A 345 -24.26 10.65 15.96
CA SER A 345 -25.69 10.52 16.28
C SER A 345 -26.29 9.17 15.85
N VAL A 346 -25.81 8.60 14.74
CA VAL A 346 -26.26 7.30 14.22
C VAL A 346 -25.96 6.12 15.15
N TYR A 347 -25.01 6.23 16.08
CA TYR A 347 -24.70 5.15 17.03
C TYR A 347 -25.30 5.40 18.42
N GLN A 348 -26.15 6.43 18.57
CA GLN A 348 -26.89 6.71 19.80
C GLN A 348 -28.24 5.99 19.81
N LYS A 349 -28.84 5.91 21.00
CA LYS A 349 -30.24 5.48 21.12
C LYS A 349 -31.17 6.65 20.84
N THR A 350 -32.28 6.38 20.19
CA THR A 350 -33.28 7.40 19.83
C THR A 350 -33.83 8.11 21.06
N GLU A 351 -34.01 7.39 22.17
CA GLU A 351 -34.52 7.92 23.46
C GLU A 351 -33.58 8.93 24.14
N ASP A 352 -32.29 8.88 23.84
CA ASP A 352 -31.28 9.79 24.40
C ASP A 352 -31.25 11.15 23.65
N ILE A 353 -31.76 11.19 22.41
CA ILE A 353 -31.77 12.41 21.56
C ILE A 353 -33.05 13.22 21.80
N GLN A 354 -33.08 14.00 22.88
CA GLN A 354 -34.23 14.83 23.27
C GLN A 354 -34.00 16.33 23.01
N ASP A 355 -34.95 16.98 22.31
CA ASP A 355 -34.92 18.39 21.89
C ASP A 355 -33.57 18.79 21.24
N PRO A 356 -33.15 18.10 20.16
CA PRO A 356 -31.86 18.34 19.53
C PRO A 356 -31.78 19.76 18.96
N LYS A 357 -30.73 20.51 19.32
CA LYS A 357 -30.50 21.88 18.83
C LYS A 357 -29.13 21.99 18.16
N ILE A 358 -29.09 22.66 17.01
CA ILE A 358 -27.85 22.92 16.29
C ILE A 358 -27.01 23.95 17.02
N GLU A 359 -25.71 23.64 17.12
CA GLU A 359 -24.67 24.50 17.64
C GLU A 359 -23.48 24.47 16.68
N PHE A 360 -22.99 25.64 16.31
CA PHE A 360 -21.79 25.79 15.49
C PHE A 360 -20.58 26.09 16.37
N PHE A 361 -19.43 25.49 16.07
CA PHE A 361 -18.21 25.68 16.85
C PHE A 361 -16.94 25.37 16.04
N SER A 362 -15.78 25.74 16.58
CA SER A 362 -14.46 25.33 16.08
C SER A 362 -13.93 24.12 16.86
N PRO A 363 -13.72 22.94 16.24
CA PRO A 363 -13.21 21.75 16.93
C PRO A 363 -11.82 21.93 17.53
N ARG A 364 -10.94 22.66 16.85
CA ARG A 364 -9.59 23.03 17.32
C ARG A 364 -9.30 24.51 17.07
N PRO A 365 -8.33 25.11 17.78
CA PRO A 365 -7.86 26.46 17.47
C PRO A 365 -7.45 26.59 16.00
N GLY A 366 -8.01 27.58 15.31
CA GLY A 366 -7.76 27.84 13.87
C GLY A 366 -8.72 27.12 12.91
N ASP A 367 -9.57 26.22 13.40
CA ASP A 367 -10.64 25.65 12.58
C ASP A 367 -11.77 26.69 12.38
N PRO A 368 -12.44 26.67 11.21
CA PRO A 368 -13.71 27.38 11.00
C PRO A 368 -14.71 27.12 12.14
N ASP A 369 -15.57 28.08 12.43
CA ASP A 369 -16.57 28.03 13.50
C ASP A 369 -17.92 27.46 13.03
N ASP A 370 -17.98 26.91 11.82
CA ASP A 370 -19.18 26.42 11.15
C ASP A 370 -19.37 24.89 11.25
N TYR A 371 -18.61 24.20 12.11
CA TYR A 371 -18.81 22.76 12.34
C TYR A 371 -20.05 22.51 13.19
N VAL A 372 -20.84 21.51 12.77
CA VAL A 372 -22.10 21.16 13.39
C VAL A 372 -21.87 20.27 14.62
N ALA A 373 -22.40 20.69 15.75
CA ALA A 373 -22.76 19.83 16.87
C ALA A 373 -24.27 19.90 17.11
N VAL A 374 -24.80 18.85 17.71
CA VAL A 374 -26.19 18.78 18.16
C VAL A 374 -26.17 18.68 19.68
N ARG A 375 -26.68 19.73 20.33
CA ARG A 375 -26.81 19.80 21.77
C ARG A 375 -28.14 19.21 22.19
N LEU A 376 -28.10 18.30 23.16
CA LEU A 376 -29.27 17.62 23.71
C LEU A 376 -29.73 18.29 25.00
N THR A 377 -30.97 17.98 25.43
CA THR A 377 -31.54 18.54 26.68
C THR A 377 -30.68 18.25 27.91
N ASN A 378 -30.03 17.07 27.96
CA ASN A 378 -29.15 16.67 29.06
C ASN A 378 -27.80 17.42 29.08
N GLY A 379 -27.55 18.29 28.10
CA GLY A 379 -26.32 19.08 27.95
C GLY A 379 -25.21 18.39 27.16
N GLU A 380 -25.35 17.10 26.82
CA GLU A 380 -24.40 16.38 25.98
C GLU A 380 -24.39 16.92 24.55
N ARG A 381 -23.26 16.73 23.87
CA ARG A 381 -23.07 17.11 22.47
C ARG A 381 -22.75 15.87 21.66
N ILE A 382 -23.50 15.68 20.59
CA ILE A 382 -23.24 14.69 19.53
C ILE A 382 -23.04 15.43 18.20
N THR A 383 -22.74 14.72 17.13
CA THR A 383 -22.61 15.33 15.80
C THR A 383 -23.22 14.48 14.68
N ILE A 384 -23.42 15.13 13.53
CA ILE A 384 -23.82 14.51 12.27
C ILE A 384 -22.55 14.17 11.48
N THR A 385 -22.55 13.02 10.81
CA THR A 385 -21.42 12.54 10.00
C THR A 385 -21.88 11.91 8.68
N ASN A 386 -20.95 11.55 7.80
CA ASN A 386 -21.24 10.75 6.59
C ASN A 386 -21.96 9.43 6.93
N SER A 387 -21.56 8.73 7.99
CA SER A 387 -22.27 7.52 8.45
C SER A 387 -23.74 7.81 8.79
N CYS A 388 -24.04 8.98 9.36
CA CYS A 388 -25.41 9.38 9.66
C CYS A 388 -26.23 9.56 8.37
N ALA A 389 -25.70 10.34 7.42
CA ALA A 389 -26.35 10.59 6.13
C ALA A 389 -26.61 9.29 5.36
N ALA A 390 -25.63 8.39 5.29
CA ALA A 390 -25.75 7.13 4.55
C ALA A 390 -26.79 6.17 5.14
N ASN A 391 -26.90 6.10 6.47
CA ASN A 391 -27.95 5.32 7.14
C ASN A 391 -29.33 5.93 6.92
N VAL A 392 -29.47 7.26 6.98
CA VAL A 392 -30.74 7.97 6.72
C VAL A 392 -31.25 7.74 5.28
N LEU A 393 -30.34 7.70 4.31
CA LEU A 393 -30.64 7.42 2.90
C LEU A 393 -30.87 5.93 2.61
N GLY A 394 -30.78 5.05 3.61
CA GLY A 394 -30.98 3.60 3.44
C GLY A 394 -29.88 2.90 2.62
N LEU A 395 -28.71 3.52 2.48
CA LEU A 395 -27.58 2.93 1.75
C LEU A 395 -26.90 1.84 2.59
N VAL A 396 -26.81 2.05 3.89
CA VAL A 396 -26.20 1.12 4.83
C VAL A 396 -27.24 0.10 5.30
N LYS A 397 -26.91 -1.19 5.25
CA LYS A 397 -27.78 -2.31 5.58
C LYS A 397 -27.27 -3.05 6.83
N PRO A 398 -28.11 -3.84 7.53
CA PRO A 398 -27.74 -4.52 8.79
C PRO A 398 -26.45 -5.37 8.75
N GLU A 399 -26.11 -5.92 7.58
CA GLU A 399 -24.89 -6.71 7.36
C GLU A 399 -23.61 -5.85 7.32
N HIS A 400 -23.73 -4.55 7.09
CA HIS A 400 -22.58 -3.66 7.01
C HIS A 400 -22.13 -3.22 8.41
N TYR A 401 -20.81 -3.18 8.62
CA TYR A 401 -20.22 -2.77 9.90
C TYR A 401 -20.65 -1.36 10.36
N SER A 402 -20.84 -0.42 9.42
CA SER A 402 -21.27 0.94 9.73
C SER A 402 -22.80 1.10 9.91
N TYR A 403 -23.54 0.00 9.97
CA TYR A 403 -24.99 0.05 10.22
C TYR A 403 -25.24 0.60 11.62
N GLY A 404 -26.13 1.57 11.69
CA GLY A 404 -26.52 2.17 12.95
C GLY A 404 -27.99 2.50 13.00
N ASN A 405 -28.37 3.25 14.02
CA ASN A 405 -29.72 3.68 14.27
C ASN A 405 -30.07 4.87 13.36
N ALA A 406 -30.71 4.57 12.22
CA ALA A 406 -31.15 5.59 11.27
C ALA A 406 -32.14 6.59 11.91
N ASP A 407 -32.98 6.17 12.86
CA ASP A 407 -33.94 7.06 13.52
C ASP A 407 -33.23 8.08 14.43
N ALA A 408 -32.20 7.65 15.16
CA ALA A 408 -31.36 8.56 15.94
C ALA A 408 -30.64 9.57 15.03
N ALA A 409 -30.09 9.11 13.91
CA ALA A 409 -29.50 10.01 12.91
C ALA A 409 -30.52 11.00 12.33
N ARG A 410 -31.75 10.55 12.06
CA ARG A 410 -32.85 11.41 11.57
C ARG A 410 -33.18 12.52 12.56
N LEU A 411 -33.27 12.25 13.86
CA LEU A 411 -33.54 13.28 14.88
C LEU A 411 -32.45 14.36 14.90
N ALA A 412 -31.18 13.96 14.83
CA ALA A 412 -30.06 14.90 14.78
C ALA A 412 -30.03 15.72 13.49
N ILE A 413 -30.26 15.08 12.33
CA ILE A 413 -30.30 15.75 11.03
C ILE A 413 -31.53 16.66 10.90
N GLN A 414 -32.65 16.31 11.52
CA GLN A 414 -33.86 17.14 11.54
C GLN A 414 -33.57 18.52 12.14
N ALA A 415 -32.80 18.60 13.22
CA ALA A 415 -32.41 19.89 13.80
C ALA A 415 -31.65 20.78 12.80
N LEU A 416 -30.82 20.18 11.94
CA LEU A 416 -30.11 20.92 10.87
C LEU A 416 -31.04 21.26 9.71
N ALA A 417 -31.90 20.33 9.31
CA ALA A 417 -32.90 20.55 8.27
C ALA A 417 -33.85 21.70 8.63
N ASP A 418 -34.32 21.76 9.87
CA ASP A 418 -35.16 22.83 10.41
C ASP A 418 -34.42 24.18 10.37
N TYR A 419 -33.14 24.20 10.77
CA TYR A 419 -32.31 25.41 10.71
C TYR A 419 -32.09 25.91 9.26
N CYS A 420 -31.97 25.00 8.30
CA CYS A 420 -31.78 25.29 6.89
C CYS A 420 -33.09 25.43 6.10
N GLU A 421 -34.25 25.28 6.74
CA GLU A 421 -35.58 25.33 6.11
C GLU A 421 -35.74 24.29 4.96
N THR A 422 -35.24 23.06 5.16
CA THR A 422 -35.29 21.96 4.18
C THR A 422 -35.68 20.63 4.83
N THR A 423 -35.48 19.50 4.13
CA THR A 423 -35.78 18.14 4.60
C THR A 423 -34.53 17.40 5.07
N VAL A 424 -34.73 16.36 5.88
CA VAL A 424 -33.68 15.47 6.36
C VAL A 424 -32.96 14.77 5.20
N GLU A 425 -33.71 14.29 4.21
CA GLU A 425 -33.19 13.62 3.02
C GLU A 425 -32.37 14.57 2.14
N ASP A 426 -32.78 15.83 2.03
CA ASP A 426 -32.03 16.85 1.31
C ASP A 426 -30.69 17.14 1.99
N ILE A 427 -30.67 17.36 3.31
CA ILE A 427 -29.40 17.52 4.05
C ILE A 427 -28.51 16.28 3.92
N ALA A 428 -29.06 15.08 4.10
CA ALA A 428 -28.30 13.84 3.96
C ALA A 428 -27.71 13.71 2.54
N THR A 429 -28.46 14.06 1.51
CA THR A 429 -27.98 14.07 0.12
C THR A 429 -26.88 15.10 -0.08
N GLN A 430 -27.04 16.32 0.43
CA GLN A 430 -26.00 17.36 0.36
C GLN A 430 -24.69 16.93 1.03
N ILE A 431 -24.76 16.23 2.17
CA ILE A 431 -23.58 15.64 2.83
C ILE A 431 -22.85 14.68 1.88
N MET A 432 -23.59 13.74 1.28
CA MET A 432 -23.01 12.75 0.36
C MET A 432 -22.44 13.41 -0.91
N GLU A 433 -23.12 14.41 -1.45
CA GLU A 433 -22.68 15.21 -2.60
C GLU A 433 -21.36 15.93 -2.35
N ARG A 434 -21.20 16.56 -1.18
CA ARG A 434 -19.96 17.25 -0.79
C ARG A 434 -18.79 16.28 -0.62
N SER A 435 -19.04 15.12 -0.02
CA SER A 435 -18.05 14.05 0.10
C SER A 435 -17.65 13.49 -1.27
N TYR A 436 -18.62 13.25 -2.15
CA TYR A 436 -18.39 12.78 -3.52
C TYR A 436 -17.51 13.74 -4.32
N ALA A 437 -17.84 15.04 -4.31
CA ALA A 437 -17.12 16.07 -5.05
C ALA A 437 -15.63 16.19 -4.66
N LYS A 438 -15.27 15.77 -3.44
CA LYS A 438 -13.86 15.74 -2.98
C LYS A 438 -13.10 14.52 -3.45
N ILE A 439 -13.78 13.39 -3.57
CA ILE A 439 -13.14 12.08 -3.69
C ILE A 439 -13.17 11.57 -5.13
N GLU A 440 -14.24 11.81 -5.90
CA GLU A 440 -14.33 11.41 -7.31
C GLU A 440 -13.11 11.85 -8.13
N PRO A 441 -12.63 13.12 -8.06
CA PRO A 441 -11.47 13.54 -8.85
C PRO A 441 -10.23 12.69 -8.58
N VAL A 442 -10.05 12.24 -7.34
CA VAL A 442 -8.90 11.41 -6.94
C VAL A 442 -9.02 9.99 -7.50
N ILE A 443 -10.22 9.40 -7.48
CA ILE A 443 -10.48 8.11 -8.11
C ILE A 443 -10.18 8.18 -9.62
N LEU A 444 -10.66 9.24 -10.28
CA LEU A 444 -10.46 9.43 -11.72
C LEU A 444 -9.00 9.70 -12.08
N GLU A 445 -8.28 10.50 -11.30
CA GLU A 445 -6.84 10.75 -11.47
C GLU A 445 -6.04 9.45 -11.39
N LEU A 446 -6.31 8.61 -10.38
CA LEU A 446 -5.64 7.32 -10.22
C LEU A 446 -5.99 6.36 -11.36
N ALA A 447 -7.26 6.30 -11.74
CA ALA A 447 -7.71 5.45 -12.85
C ALA A 447 -7.04 5.85 -14.17
N ASP A 448 -6.90 7.15 -14.45
CA ASP A 448 -6.20 7.67 -15.61
C ASP A 448 -4.70 7.38 -15.56
N LYS A 449 -4.03 7.71 -14.43
CA LYS A 449 -2.60 7.48 -14.21
C LYS A 449 -2.21 6.02 -14.47
N TYR A 450 -3.01 5.07 -14.01
CA TYR A 450 -2.76 3.64 -14.17
C TYR A 450 -3.47 3.02 -15.37
N LYS A 451 -4.12 3.82 -16.22
CA LYS A 451 -4.83 3.36 -17.43
C LYS A 451 -5.79 2.20 -17.12
N LEU A 452 -6.65 2.38 -16.12
CA LEU A 452 -7.75 1.47 -15.86
C LEU A 452 -8.85 1.73 -16.89
N GLU A 453 -9.30 0.68 -17.58
CA GLU A 453 -10.41 0.77 -18.52
C GLU A 453 -11.69 1.13 -17.75
N LYS A 454 -12.42 2.18 -18.17
CA LYS A 454 -13.57 2.73 -17.42
C LYS A 454 -14.65 1.68 -17.14
N ASP A 455 -14.90 0.79 -18.10
CA ASP A 455 -15.83 -0.32 -18.00
C ASP A 455 -15.31 -1.47 -17.12
N GLN A 456 -14.05 -1.44 -16.69
CA GLN A 456 -13.46 -2.41 -15.76
C GLN A 456 -13.22 -1.84 -14.35
N ILE A 457 -13.49 -0.54 -14.13
CA ILE A 457 -13.37 0.04 -12.80
C ILE A 457 -14.41 -0.61 -11.88
N SER A 458 -13.92 -1.18 -10.79
CA SER A 458 -14.71 -1.66 -9.66
C SER A 458 -14.21 -0.99 -8.39
N LEU A 459 -15.11 -0.51 -7.53
CA LEU A 459 -14.77 0.03 -6.23
C LEU A 459 -14.78 -1.10 -5.19
N VAL A 460 -13.65 -1.35 -4.55
CA VAL A 460 -13.55 -2.35 -3.47
C VAL A 460 -13.54 -1.62 -2.15
N GLY A 461 -14.69 -1.63 -1.47
CA GLY A 461 -14.93 -0.86 -0.25
C GLY A 461 -14.56 -1.64 0.98
N VAL A 462 -13.61 -1.12 1.74
CA VAL A 462 -13.16 -1.78 2.97
C VAL A 462 -12.96 -0.78 4.11
N GLY A 463 -12.63 -1.29 5.28
CA GLY A 463 -12.62 -0.52 6.51
C GLY A 463 -14.02 -0.42 7.12
N GLY A 464 -14.08 -0.08 8.41
CA GLY A 464 -15.35 -0.06 9.14
C GLY A 464 -16.37 0.95 8.61
N GLY A 465 -15.94 1.98 7.89
CA GLY A 465 -16.80 3.00 7.29
C GLY A 465 -17.15 2.75 5.82
N ALA A 466 -16.77 1.62 5.21
CA ALA A 466 -16.87 1.40 3.76
C ALA A 466 -18.24 1.77 3.19
N ALA A 467 -19.29 1.17 3.77
CA ALA A 467 -20.67 1.35 3.32
C ALA A 467 -21.20 2.78 3.50
N ALA A 468 -20.55 3.60 4.35
CA ALA A 468 -20.95 4.99 4.56
C ALA A 468 -20.67 5.89 3.35
N LEU A 469 -19.81 5.48 2.42
CA LEU A 469 -19.46 6.27 1.23
C LEU A 469 -19.61 5.49 -0.08
N ILE A 470 -19.08 4.26 -0.13
CA ILE A 470 -18.86 3.58 -1.41
C ILE A 470 -20.13 3.36 -2.22
N ILE A 471 -21.25 3.01 -1.57
CA ILE A 471 -22.50 2.66 -2.25
C ILE A 471 -23.04 3.87 -3.03
N TYR A 472 -23.03 5.04 -2.40
CA TYR A 472 -23.43 6.28 -3.05
C TYR A 472 -22.53 6.60 -4.24
N PHE A 473 -21.21 6.43 -4.06
CA PHE A 473 -20.21 6.82 -5.04
C PHE A 473 -20.27 5.91 -6.25
N ALA A 474 -20.35 4.60 -6.03
CA ALA A 474 -20.48 3.60 -7.08
C ALA A 474 -21.75 3.80 -7.92
N ASN A 475 -22.90 4.01 -7.25
CA ASN A 475 -24.16 4.27 -7.93
C ASN A 475 -24.09 5.54 -8.78
N LYS A 476 -23.46 6.59 -8.26
CA LYS A 476 -23.34 7.87 -8.97
C LYS A 476 -22.36 7.81 -10.15
N MET A 477 -21.27 7.08 -9.99
CA MET A 477 -20.28 6.84 -11.06
C MET A 477 -20.76 5.81 -12.09
N GLY A 478 -21.77 4.99 -11.78
CA GLY A 478 -22.22 3.90 -12.63
C GLY A 478 -21.23 2.73 -12.70
N VAL A 479 -20.47 2.49 -11.63
CA VAL A 479 -19.45 1.43 -11.56
C VAL A 479 -19.87 0.32 -10.59
N LYS A 480 -19.31 -0.90 -10.76
CA LYS A 480 -19.50 -1.98 -9.79
C LYS A 480 -18.84 -1.62 -8.47
N TYR A 481 -19.40 -2.14 -7.38
CA TYR A 481 -18.73 -2.11 -6.08
C TYR A 481 -18.87 -3.44 -5.36
N SER A 482 -17.96 -3.69 -4.44
CA SER A 482 -18.07 -4.77 -3.47
C SER A 482 -17.73 -4.27 -2.08
N ILE A 483 -18.41 -4.79 -1.07
CA ILE A 483 -18.05 -4.65 0.34
C ILE A 483 -17.92 -6.08 0.84
N PRO A 484 -16.70 -6.58 1.04
CA PRO A 484 -16.48 -7.97 1.43
C PRO A 484 -16.86 -8.21 2.88
N GLU A 485 -17.07 -9.48 3.22
CA GLU A 485 -17.10 -9.90 4.62
C GLU A 485 -15.76 -9.54 5.29
N ASN A 486 -15.80 -9.15 6.56
CA ASN A 486 -14.62 -8.79 7.34
C ASN A 486 -13.89 -7.53 6.83
N ALA A 487 -14.53 -6.69 6.01
CA ALA A 487 -14.00 -5.42 5.54
C ALA A 487 -13.42 -4.55 6.66
N GLU A 488 -13.99 -4.60 7.86
CA GLU A 488 -13.55 -3.84 9.02
C GLU A 488 -12.18 -4.24 9.57
N VAL A 489 -11.70 -5.45 9.27
CA VAL A 489 -10.39 -5.99 9.72
C VAL A 489 -9.45 -6.34 8.57
N ILE A 490 -9.75 -5.87 7.35
CA ILE A 490 -9.02 -6.20 6.12
C ILE A 490 -7.53 -5.85 6.19
N SER A 491 -7.16 -4.79 6.91
CA SER A 491 -5.77 -4.35 7.07
C SER A 491 -5.01 -5.41 7.85
N SER A 492 -5.55 -5.87 8.98
CA SER A 492 -4.99 -6.98 9.77
C SER A 492 -4.89 -8.28 8.96
N ILE A 493 -5.88 -8.59 8.11
CA ILE A 493 -5.82 -9.73 7.17
C ILE A 493 -4.65 -9.56 6.19
N GLY A 494 -4.52 -8.37 5.59
CA GLY A 494 -3.44 -8.08 4.66
C GLY A 494 -2.06 -8.17 5.32
N VAL A 495 -1.93 -7.68 6.55
CA VAL A 495 -0.71 -7.86 7.36
C VAL A 495 -0.41 -9.35 7.55
N ALA A 496 -1.39 -10.18 7.92
CA ALA A 496 -1.22 -11.61 8.15
C ALA A 496 -0.83 -12.39 6.88
N LEU A 497 -1.31 -11.94 5.72
CA LEU A 497 -1.07 -12.60 4.43
C LEU A 497 0.20 -12.12 3.72
N SER A 498 0.71 -10.94 4.08
CA SER A 498 1.82 -10.28 3.39
C SER A 498 3.08 -11.14 3.35
N MET A 499 3.87 -10.91 2.31
CA MET A 499 5.12 -11.61 2.03
C MET A 499 6.31 -10.68 2.24
N VAL A 500 7.48 -11.25 2.51
CA VAL A 500 8.72 -10.50 2.52
C VAL A 500 8.93 -9.91 1.12
N ARG A 501 9.33 -8.64 1.06
CA ARG A 501 9.56 -7.94 -0.19
C ARG A 501 10.80 -7.07 -0.07
N ASP A 502 11.64 -7.01 -1.10
CA ASP A 502 12.67 -5.98 -1.25
C ASP A 502 12.79 -5.54 -2.71
N VAL A 503 13.36 -4.36 -2.94
CA VAL A 503 13.49 -3.75 -4.25
C VAL A 503 14.90 -3.20 -4.43
N VAL A 504 15.54 -3.54 -5.54
CA VAL A 504 16.82 -2.97 -5.96
C VAL A 504 16.61 -2.23 -7.27
N GLU A 505 17.06 -0.98 -7.33
CA GLU A 505 16.95 -0.14 -8.52
C GLU A 505 18.30 0.42 -8.91
N ARG A 506 18.63 0.39 -10.21
CA ARG A 506 19.88 0.95 -10.72
C ARG A 506 19.67 1.57 -12.10
N ILE A 507 20.40 2.64 -12.40
CA ILE A 507 20.48 3.17 -13.76
C ILE A 507 21.54 2.37 -14.51
N ILE A 508 21.12 1.56 -15.49
CA ILE A 508 21.98 0.71 -16.31
C ILE A 508 21.66 1.01 -17.78
N PRO A 509 22.45 1.87 -18.46
CA PRO A 509 22.26 2.13 -19.87
C PRO A 509 22.46 0.84 -20.69
N SER A 510 21.45 0.44 -21.47
CA SER A 510 21.50 -0.78 -22.31
C SER A 510 21.90 -2.05 -21.51
N PRO A 511 21.07 -2.51 -20.57
CA PRO A 511 21.43 -3.57 -19.64
C PRO A 511 21.73 -4.90 -20.36
N THR A 512 22.84 -5.53 -20.00
CA THR A 512 23.21 -6.86 -20.51
C THR A 512 22.54 -7.98 -19.70
N LYS A 513 22.64 -9.22 -20.19
CA LYS A 513 22.18 -10.40 -19.43
C LYS A 513 22.88 -10.53 -18.07
N ASP A 514 24.16 -10.18 -18.00
CA ASP A 514 24.94 -10.28 -16.75
C ASP A 514 24.55 -9.17 -15.76
N ASP A 515 24.23 -7.97 -16.25
CA ASP A 515 23.70 -6.89 -15.40
C ASP A 515 22.35 -7.28 -14.80
N ILE A 516 21.46 -7.85 -15.61
CA ILE A 516 20.13 -8.31 -15.15
C ILE A 516 20.28 -9.45 -14.13
N ARG A 517 21.22 -10.38 -14.34
CA ARG A 517 21.51 -11.44 -13.35
C ARG A 517 22.07 -10.87 -12.05
N ALA A 518 22.99 -9.90 -12.11
CA ALA A 518 23.60 -9.31 -10.93
C ALA A 518 22.57 -8.59 -10.05
N ILE A 519 21.70 -7.76 -10.66
CA ILE A 519 20.65 -7.07 -9.91
C ILE A 519 19.58 -8.04 -9.39
N LYS A 520 19.28 -9.12 -10.12
CA LYS A 520 18.37 -10.20 -9.68
C LYS A 520 18.89 -10.88 -8.42
N ASN A 521 20.18 -11.24 -8.41
CA ASN A 521 20.82 -11.86 -7.24
C ASN A 521 20.87 -10.91 -6.04
N GLU A 522 21.23 -9.64 -6.24
CA GLU A 522 21.23 -8.64 -5.16
C GLU A 522 19.82 -8.46 -4.54
N ALA A 523 18.77 -8.44 -5.37
CA ALA A 523 17.41 -8.34 -4.87
C ALA A 523 17.00 -9.60 -4.08
N MET A 524 17.42 -10.78 -4.53
CA MET A 524 17.19 -12.03 -3.82
C MET A 524 17.88 -12.02 -2.45
N ASP A 525 19.16 -11.64 -2.39
CA ASP A 525 19.93 -11.55 -1.14
C ASP A 525 19.26 -10.58 -0.16
N LYS A 526 18.79 -9.42 -0.63
CA LYS A 526 18.06 -8.47 0.23
C LYS A 526 16.72 -8.98 0.74
N ALA A 527 15.99 -9.76 -0.05
CA ALA A 527 14.77 -10.40 0.44
C ALA A 527 15.09 -11.43 1.54
N ILE A 528 16.19 -12.18 1.40
CA ILE A 528 16.67 -13.12 2.43
C ILE A 528 17.08 -12.37 3.69
N GLU A 529 17.86 -11.28 3.57
CA GLU A 529 18.21 -10.39 4.70
C GLU A 529 16.97 -9.80 5.39
N SER A 530 15.88 -9.58 4.63
CA SER A 530 14.60 -9.11 5.14
C SER A 530 13.73 -10.18 5.81
N GLY A 531 14.18 -11.44 5.82
CA GLY A 531 13.53 -12.57 6.49
C GLY A 531 12.92 -13.62 5.56
N ALA A 532 13.14 -13.56 4.24
CA ALA A 532 12.65 -14.58 3.32
C ALA A 532 13.51 -15.85 3.36
N THR A 533 12.87 -17.00 3.18
CA THR A 533 13.59 -18.27 2.94
C THR A 533 14.06 -18.32 1.49
N GLU A 534 15.31 -18.71 1.24
CA GLU A 534 15.94 -18.72 -0.09
C GLU A 534 15.08 -19.42 -1.15
N GLU A 535 14.56 -20.62 -0.83
CA GLU A 535 13.73 -21.42 -1.75
C GLU A 535 12.38 -20.78 -2.11
N SER A 536 11.94 -19.78 -1.33
CA SER A 536 10.66 -19.09 -1.55
C SER A 536 10.78 -17.82 -2.39
N VAL A 537 12.00 -17.33 -2.65
CA VAL A 537 12.19 -16.02 -3.26
C VAL A 537 11.95 -16.08 -4.77
N GLU A 538 11.02 -15.25 -5.23
CA GLU A 538 10.78 -14.95 -6.64
C GLU A 538 11.22 -13.52 -6.93
N VAL A 539 11.87 -13.29 -8.07
CA VAL A 539 12.35 -11.96 -8.48
C VAL A 539 11.76 -11.58 -9.83
N HIS A 540 11.12 -10.42 -9.87
CA HIS A 540 10.59 -9.79 -11.07
C HIS A 540 11.49 -8.62 -11.51
N ILE A 541 11.71 -8.47 -12.82
CA ILE A 541 12.56 -7.43 -13.39
C ILE A 541 11.72 -6.50 -14.27
N GLU A 542 11.80 -5.20 -13.98
CA GLU A 542 11.22 -4.13 -14.78
C GLU A 542 12.35 -3.27 -15.36
N ILE A 543 12.24 -2.89 -16.63
CA ILE A 543 13.22 -2.04 -17.31
C ILE A 543 12.50 -0.86 -17.95
N ASP A 544 12.78 0.34 -17.44
CA ASP A 544 12.36 1.61 -18.03
C ASP A 544 13.44 2.07 -19.02
N SER A 545 13.14 1.96 -20.31
CA SER A 545 14.06 2.34 -21.39
C SER A 545 14.30 3.86 -21.48
N GLN A 546 13.35 4.69 -21.04
CA GLN A 546 13.48 6.15 -21.10
C GLN A 546 14.49 6.66 -20.07
N THR A 547 14.46 6.08 -18.86
CA THR A 547 15.35 6.48 -17.77
C THR A 547 16.58 5.57 -17.64
N SER A 548 16.63 4.49 -18.44
CA SER A 548 17.60 3.39 -18.26
C SER A 548 17.56 2.78 -16.86
N LYS A 549 16.42 2.87 -16.17
CA LYS A 549 16.25 2.32 -14.82
C LYS A 549 15.88 0.85 -14.91
N VAL A 550 16.65 0.01 -14.24
CA VAL A 550 16.33 -1.40 -14.01
C VAL A 550 15.91 -1.56 -12.56
N THR A 551 14.74 -2.15 -12.36
CA THR A 551 14.13 -2.40 -11.05
C THR A 551 13.96 -3.91 -10.87
N ALA A 552 14.58 -4.47 -9.85
CA ALA A 552 14.41 -5.86 -9.45
C ALA A 552 13.61 -5.93 -8.15
N ILE A 553 12.46 -6.60 -8.20
CA ILE A 553 11.53 -6.74 -7.08
C ILE A 553 11.57 -8.20 -6.64
N ALA A 554 12.08 -8.46 -5.44
CA ALA A 554 12.12 -9.77 -4.84
C ALA A 554 10.98 -9.93 -3.84
N THR A 555 10.27 -11.06 -3.87
CA THR A 555 9.22 -11.43 -2.92
C THR A 555 9.40 -12.86 -2.43
N GLY A 556 9.21 -13.13 -1.14
CA GLY A 556 9.35 -14.47 -0.57
C GLY A 556 8.57 -14.68 0.73
N SER A 557 8.47 -15.92 1.19
CA SER A 557 7.86 -16.27 2.48
C SER A 557 8.91 -16.47 3.56
N THR A 558 8.55 -16.18 4.81
CA THR A 558 9.36 -16.46 6.01
C THR A 558 9.48 -17.96 6.32
N GLU A 559 8.72 -18.79 5.60
CA GLU A 559 8.66 -20.23 5.79
C GLU A 559 8.89 -20.95 4.47
N VAL A 560 9.50 -22.14 4.56
CA VAL A 560 9.64 -23.06 3.43
C VAL A 560 8.25 -23.61 3.08
N LYS A 561 7.73 -23.25 1.91
CA LYS A 561 6.45 -23.75 1.41
C LYS A 561 6.51 -25.26 1.21
N THR A 562 6.01 -26.04 2.16
CA THR A 562 5.45 -27.36 1.83
C THR A 562 4.18 -27.11 1.02
N THR A 563 4.28 -27.34 -0.29
CA THR A 563 3.23 -27.37 -1.33
C THR A 563 1.85 -26.88 -0.87
N ASP A 564 1.47 -25.73 -1.42
CA ASP A 564 0.23 -25.00 -1.19
C ASP A 564 -1.01 -25.84 -1.64
N LEU A 565 -1.63 -26.56 -0.70
CA LEU A 565 -2.76 -27.50 -0.88
C LEU A 565 -4.13 -26.81 -0.85
N LEU A 566 -4.25 -25.58 -1.38
CA LEU A 566 -5.57 -24.98 -1.59
C LEU A 566 -6.35 -25.77 -2.65
N LYS A 567 -7.66 -25.97 -2.42
CA LYS A 567 -8.56 -26.71 -3.31
C LYS A 567 -8.49 -26.14 -4.74
N GLU A 568 -8.23 -27.01 -5.72
CA GLU A 568 -8.26 -26.61 -7.13
C GLU A 568 -9.69 -26.26 -7.57
N CYS A 569 -9.78 -25.16 -8.32
CA CYS A 569 -10.98 -24.70 -8.99
C CYS A 569 -11.29 -25.62 -10.18
N SER A 570 -12.53 -26.09 -10.24
CA SER A 570 -13.06 -26.83 -11.39
C SER A 570 -13.08 -25.97 -12.65
N THR A 571 -13.17 -26.59 -13.81
CA THR A 571 -13.21 -25.81 -15.07
C THR A 571 -14.52 -25.03 -15.18
N GLU A 572 -15.62 -25.58 -14.66
CA GLU A 572 -16.93 -24.94 -14.60
C GLU A 572 -16.92 -23.69 -13.71
N GLU A 573 -16.36 -23.78 -12.50
CA GLU A 573 -16.17 -22.62 -11.62
C GLU A 573 -15.29 -21.56 -12.30
N ALA A 574 -14.21 -21.97 -12.97
CA ALA A 574 -13.31 -21.05 -13.66
C ALA A 574 -13.99 -20.33 -14.84
N VAL A 575 -14.90 -21.00 -15.55
CA VAL A 575 -15.74 -20.38 -16.59
C VAL A 575 -16.66 -19.33 -15.98
N SER A 576 -17.34 -19.64 -14.88
CA SER A 576 -18.25 -18.73 -14.19
C SER A 576 -17.52 -17.45 -13.74
N ILE A 577 -16.35 -17.60 -13.11
CA ILE A 577 -15.50 -16.49 -12.67
C ILE A 577 -15.08 -15.61 -13.86
N ALA A 578 -14.65 -16.24 -14.98
CA ALA A 578 -14.21 -15.50 -16.15
C ALA A 578 -15.37 -14.77 -16.85
N ALA A 579 -16.55 -15.40 -16.92
CA ALA A 579 -17.77 -14.84 -17.53
C ALA A 579 -18.26 -13.62 -16.75
N GLU A 580 -18.36 -13.74 -15.42
CA GLU A 580 -18.80 -12.67 -14.53
C GLU A 580 -17.90 -11.42 -14.65
N ASP A 581 -16.59 -11.63 -14.70
CA ASP A 581 -15.61 -10.55 -14.82
C ASP A 581 -15.62 -9.91 -16.22
N MET A 582 -15.69 -10.71 -17.29
CA MET A 582 -15.78 -10.22 -18.67
C MET A 582 -17.13 -9.59 -19.03
N ARG A 583 -18.17 -9.81 -18.19
CA ARG A 583 -19.56 -9.34 -18.42
C ARG A 583 -20.18 -9.97 -19.68
N ILE A 584 -19.95 -11.26 -19.86
CA ILE A 584 -20.58 -12.06 -20.92
C ILE A 584 -21.24 -13.28 -20.29
N GLU A 585 -22.17 -13.90 -20.99
CA GLU A 585 -22.82 -15.13 -20.51
C GLU A 585 -21.80 -16.29 -20.42
N GLU A 586 -22.00 -17.22 -19.48
CA GLU A 586 -21.14 -18.39 -19.35
C GLU A 586 -21.07 -19.20 -20.66
N ASN A 587 -22.18 -19.27 -21.40
CA ASN A 587 -22.27 -19.93 -22.71
C ASN A 587 -21.46 -19.25 -23.82
N ASP A 588 -21.19 -17.96 -23.66
CA ASP A 588 -20.38 -17.14 -24.56
C ASP A 588 -18.92 -17.06 -24.09
N THR A 589 -18.57 -17.72 -22.99
CA THR A 589 -17.20 -17.80 -22.47
C THR A 589 -16.51 -19.07 -22.97
N LYS A 590 -15.34 -18.93 -23.61
CA LYS A 590 -14.59 -20.03 -24.21
C LYS A 590 -13.19 -20.16 -23.64
N LEU A 591 -12.81 -21.37 -23.26
CA LEU A 591 -11.43 -21.71 -22.92
C LEU A 591 -10.56 -21.70 -24.19
N MET A 592 -9.71 -20.68 -24.34
CA MET A 592 -8.80 -20.50 -25.47
C MET A 592 -7.61 -21.45 -25.37
N CYS A 593 -6.97 -21.48 -24.20
CA CYS A 593 -5.75 -22.24 -23.94
C CYS A 593 -5.74 -22.71 -22.48
N ARG A 594 -4.98 -23.77 -22.19
CA ARG A 594 -4.69 -24.19 -20.81
C ARG A 594 -3.27 -24.74 -20.69
N THR A 595 -2.66 -24.54 -19.53
CA THR A 595 -1.46 -25.24 -19.09
C THR A 595 -1.80 -26.12 -17.88
N GLN A 596 -0.79 -26.75 -17.27
CA GLN A 596 -0.97 -27.43 -15.98
C GLN A 596 -1.44 -26.46 -14.88
N TYR A 597 -1.12 -25.17 -14.97
CA TYR A 597 -1.31 -24.21 -13.87
C TYR A 597 -2.32 -23.10 -14.18
N PHE A 598 -2.71 -22.92 -15.45
CA PHE A 598 -3.55 -21.80 -15.87
C PHE A 598 -4.65 -22.19 -16.85
N TYR A 599 -5.77 -21.47 -16.75
CA TYR A 599 -6.84 -21.40 -17.74
C TYR A 599 -6.83 -20.02 -18.40
N VAL A 600 -6.99 -19.97 -19.72
CA VAL A 600 -7.10 -18.70 -20.48
C VAL A 600 -8.44 -18.67 -21.18
N PHE A 601 -9.31 -17.75 -20.78
CA PHE A 601 -10.67 -17.59 -21.32
C PHE A 601 -10.80 -16.33 -22.17
N GLY A 602 -11.75 -16.35 -23.10
CA GLY A 602 -12.21 -15.18 -23.84
C GLY A 602 -13.63 -15.34 -24.38
N ASP A 603 -14.11 -14.32 -25.09
CA ASP A 603 -15.42 -14.29 -25.76
C ASP A 603 -15.42 -15.24 -26.96
N LYS A 604 -16.30 -16.23 -26.89
CA LYS A 604 -16.49 -17.29 -27.88
C LYS A 604 -16.69 -16.75 -29.29
N ASN A 605 -17.54 -15.74 -29.46
CA ASN A 605 -17.92 -15.23 -30.77
C ASN A 605 -16.73 -14.54 -31.43
N LYS A 606 -15.99 -13.72 -30.66
CA LYS A 606 -14.78 -13.04 -31.18
C LYS A 606 -13.67 -14.02 -31.53
N ILE A 607 -13.46 -15.04 -30.71
CA ILE A 607 -12.48 -16.10 -30.96
C ILE A 607 -12.80 -16.84 -32.27
N GLU A 608 -14.07 -17.17 -32.49
CA GLU A 608 -14.51 -17.89 -33.71
C GLU A 608 -14.39 -17.03 -34.97
N GLU A 609 -14.49 -15.71 -34.84
CA GLU A 609 -14.21 -14.75 -35.91
C GLU A 609 -12.71 -14.45 -36.12
N GLY A 610 -11.81 -15.03 -35.31
CA GLY A 610 -10.38 -14.76 -35.35
C GLY A 610 -9.99 -13.34 -34.91
N LYS A 611 -10.90 -12.64 -34.23
CA LYS A 611 -10.68 -11.27 -33.74
C LYS A 611 -10.11 -11.26 -32.33
N PRO A 612 -9.37 -10.20 -31.94
CA PRO A 612 -9.00 -10.02 -30.55
C PRO A 612 -10.22 -9.95 -29.65
N THR A 613 -10.09 -10.55 -28.47
CA THR A 613 -11.16 -10.77 -27.49
C THR A 613 -10.75 -10.21 -26.13
N PRO A 614 -11.69 -9.87 -25.23
CA PRO A 614 -11.34 -9.82 -23.81
C PRO A 614 -10.73 -11.16 -23.38
N VAL A 615 -9.69 -11.11 -22.56
CA VAL A 615 -9.00 -12.29 -22.03
C VAL A 615 -8.91 -12.24 -20.52
N ARG A 616 -9.09 -13.41 -19.90
CA ARG A 616 -8.85 -13.67 -18.48
C ARG A 616 -7.90 -14.85 -18.32
N ILE A 617 -6.78 -14.62 -17.64
CA ILE A 617 -5.85 -15.69 -17.24
C ILE A 617 -6.15 -16.02 -15.78
N LEU A 618 -6.68 -17.21 -15.53
CA LEU A 618 -6.99 -17.72 -14.19
C LEU A 618 -5.96 -18.77 -13.80
N ASP A 619 -5.49 -18.75 -12.56
CA ASP A 619 -4.75 -19.89 -12.01
C ASP A 619 -5.67 -21.07 -11.66
N LYS A 620 -5.08 -22.23 -11.33
CA LYS A 620 -5.83 -23.42 -10.90
C LYS A 620 -6.67 -23.22 -9.63
N LYS A 621 -6.53 -22.11 -8.92
CA LYS A 621 -7.33 -21.78 -7.74
C LYS A 621 -8.48 -20.83 -8.07
N GLY A 622 -8.66 -20.45 -9.34
CA GLY A 622 -9.70 -19.52 -9.78
C GLY A 622 -9.33 -18.06 -9.57
N PHE A 623 -8.08 -17.73 -9.27
CA PHE A 623 -7.66 -16.33 -9.15
C PHE A 623 -7.30 -15.76 -10.53
N ILE A 624 -7.92 -14.62 -10.87
CA ILE A 624 -7.67 -13.93 -12.13
C ILE A 624 -6.33 -13.17 -12.03
N LYS A 625 -5.30 -13.72 -12.67
CA LYS A 625 -3.95 -13.14 -12.74
C LYS A 625 -3.88 -11.94 -13.68
N ILE A 626 -4.49 -12.05 -14.86
CA ILE A 626 -4.44 -11.01 -15.91
C ILE A 626 -5.84 -10.76 -16.45
N GLN A 627 -6.17 -9.48 -16.65
CA GLN A 627 -7.42 -9.00 -17.22
C GLN A 627 -7.15 -8.00 -18.33
N ARG A 628 -7.61 -8.31 -19.55
CA ARG A 628 -7.42 -7.43 -20.70
C ARG A 628 -8.68 -7.38 -21.57
N GLY A 629 -8.99 -6.21 -22.13
CA GLY A 629 -10.18 -6.03 -23.00
C GLY A 629 -9.97 -6.43 -24.47
N TYR A 630 -8.72 -6.47 -24.94
CA TYR A 630 -8.39 -6.70 -26.35
C TYR A 630 -7.09 -7.50 -26.50
N SER A 631 -7.21 -8.80 -26.73
CA SER A 631 -6.07 -9.73 -26.72
C SER A 631 -6.23 -10.91 -27.68
N LYS A 632 -5.09 -11.49 -28.05
CA LYS A 632 -4.96 -12.80 -28.70
C LYS A 632 -4.11 -13.72 -27.81
N ALA A 633 -4.37 -15.02 -27.85
CA ALA A 633 -3.63 -16.01 -27.06
C ALA A 633 -3.22 -17.21 -27.93
N VAL A 634 -2.03 -17.75 -27.71
CA VAL A 634 -1.50 -18.94 -28.39
C VAL A 634 -0.84 -19.87 -27.39
N LYS A 635 -1.08 -21.19 -27.55
CA LYS A 635 -0.34 -22.22 -26.83
C LYS A 635 0.85 -22.66 -27.68
N THR A 636 2.04 -22.68 -27.10
CA THR A 636 3.30 -23.00 -27.80
C THR A 636 4.27 -23.71 -26.86
N THR A 637 5.49 -23.98 -27.31
CA THR A 637 6.62 -24.48 -26.51
C THR A 637 7.68 -23.39 -26.33
N VAL A 638 8.57 -23.56 -25.34
CA VAL A 638 9.64 -22.60 -25.04
C VAL A 638 10.57 -22.35 -26.23
N ASP A 639 10.91 -23.38 -27.00
CA ASP A 639 11.74 -23.26 -28.22
C ASP A 639 11.07 -22.48 -29.36
N GLU A 640 9.74 -22.53 -29.47
CA GLU A 640 8.96 -21.78 -30.45
C GLU A 640 8.43 -20.43 -29.91
N ALA A 641 8.75 -20.09 -28.66
CA ALA A 641 8.21 -18.90 -27.99
C ALA A 641 8.57 -17.60 -28.73
N GLU A 642 9.83 -17.46 -29.15
CA GLU A 642 10.33 -16.26 -29.85
C GLU A 642 9.56 -16.01 -31.16
N ASN A 643 9.41 -17.05 -31.98
CA ASN A 643 8.68 -16.98 -33.25
C ASN A 643 7.21 -16.58 -33.05
N GLN A 644 6.54 -17.16 -32.05
CA GLN A 644 5.15 -16.84 -31.75
C GLN A 644 4.98 -15.43 -31.18
N MET A 645 5.93 -14.98 -30.35
CA MET A 645 5.93 -13.60 -29.86
C MET A 645 6.11 -12.60 -30.98
N GLU A 646 7.03 -12.84 -31.92
CA GLU A 646 7.24 -11.95 -33.07
C GLU A 646 5.97 -11.82 -33.91
N SER A 647 5.31 -12.96 -34.20
CA SER A 647 4.03 -12.95 -34.93
C SER A 647 2.95 -12.16 -34.19
N LEU A 648 2.79 -12.35 -32.89
CA LEU A 648 1.79 -11.64 -32.09
C LEU A 648 2.14 -10.15 -31.93
N TRP A 649 3.43 -9.81 -31.85
CA TRP A 649 3.93 -8.45 -31.70
C TRP A 649 3.56 -7.55 -32.88
N GLU A 650 3.61 -8.11 -34.09
CA GLU A 650 3.19 -7.42 -35.32
C GLU A 650 1.67 -7.47 -35.51
N ASP A 651 1.03 -8.62 -35.30
CA ASP A 651 -0.42 -8.81 -35.49
C ASP A 651 -1.28 -7.96 -34.53
N MET A 652 -0.77 -7.69 -33.32
CA MET A 652 -1.46 -6.87 -32.31
C MET A 652 -0.96 -5.42 -32.26
N ALA A 653 -0.13 -4.97 -33.20
CA ALA A 653 0.35 -3.59 -33.24
C ALA A 653 -0.78 -2.63 -33.66
N VAL A 654 -0.94 -1.52 -32.93
CA VAL A 654 -1.93 -0.50 -33.23
C VAL A 654 -1.22 0.75 -33.76
N TYR A 655 -1.52 1.11 -35.01
CA TYR A 655 -0.94 2.29 -35.66
C TYR A 655 -1.81 3.52 -35.36
N GLN A 656 -1.28 4.45 -34.57
CA GLN A 656 -1.83 5.79 -34.39
C GLN A 656 -0.91 6.79 -35.09
N SER A 657 -1.46 7.91 -35.59
CA SER A 657 -0.86 8.85 -36.55
C SER A 657 0.68 9.00 -36.52
N GLU A 658 1.29 9.12 -35.34
CA GLU A 658 2.74 9.29 -35.18
C GLU A 658 3.41 8.22 -34.28
N VAL A 659 2.66 7.25 -33.74
CA VAL A 659 3.16 6.26 -32.78
C VAL A 659 2.59 4.88 -33.08
N ILE A 660 3.48 3.88 -33.12
CA ILE A 660 3.09 2.47 -33.13
C ILE A 660 2.95 2.03 -31.67
N LEU A 661 1.74 1.71 -31.24
CA LEU A 661 1.49 1.11 -29.95
C LEU A 661 1.70 -0.40 -30.07
N ARG A 662 2.73 -0.90 -29.39
CA ARG A 662 3.05 -2.33 -29.35
C ARG A 662 2.26 -3.04 -28.25
N PRO A 663 1.96 -4.34 -28.41
CA PRO A 663 1.20 -5.07 -27.41
C PRO A 663 2.03 -5.37 -26.16
N ASP A 664 1.35 -5.39 -25.02
CA ASP A 664 1.86 -6.02 -23.81
C ASP A 664 1.85 -7.54 -24.02
N ILE A 665 2.92 -8.23 -23.62
CA ILE A 665 3.04 -9.69 -23.76
C ILE A 665 2.98 -10.34 -22.39
N TYR A 666 2.13 -11.35 -22.24
CA TYR A 666 2.00 -12.18 -21.05
C TYR A 666 2.36 -13.63 -21.36
N ILE A 667 3.21 -14.25 -20.56
CA ILE A 667 3.65 -15.64 -20.73
C ILE A 667 3.31 -16.46 -19.49
N CYS A 668 2.49 -17.49 -19.66
CA CYS A 668 2.20 -18.49 -18.64
C CYS A 668 3.17 -19.67 -18.81
N ALA A 669 4.16 -19.81 -17.94
CA ALA A 669 5.14 -20.90 -17.94
C ALA A 669 5.33 -21.47 -16.53
N GLY A 670 5.23 -22.79 -16.39
CA GLY A 670 5.07 -23.43 -15.08
C GLY A 670 3.93 -22.80 -14.28
N ALA A 671 4.14 -22.56 -12.99
CA ALA A 671 3.19 -21.90 -12.10
C ALA A 671 3.24 -20.36 -12.15
N ARG A 672 3.96 -19.77 -13.11
CA ARG A 672 4.22 -18.33 -13.19
C ARG A 672 3.48 -17.70 -14.38
N VAL A 673 2.97 -16.50 -14.18
CA VAL A 673 2.54 -15.58 -15.26
C VAL A 673 3.51 -14.41 -15.27
N MET A 674 4.24 -14.27 -16.37
CA MET A 674 5.20 -13.18 -16.60
C MET A 674 4.56 -12.18 -17.55
N ASP A 675 4.78 -10.90 -17.33
CA ASP A 675 4.27 -9.80 -18.15
C ASP A 675 5.41 -8.91 -18.61
N PHE A 676 5.33 -8.45 -19.85
CA PHE A 676 6.36 -7.67 -20.51
C PHE A 676 5.70 -6.51 -21.22
N THR A 677 5.94 -5.31 -20.70
CA THR A 677 5.53 -4.04 -21.28
C THR A 677 6.79 -3.34 -21.78
N VAL A 678 7.09 -3.50 -23.06
CA VAL A 678 8.30 -2.93 -23.69
C VAL A 678 7.93 -2.27 -25.00
N THR A 679 8.79 -1.39 -25.51
CA THR A 679 8.57 -0.70 -26.79
C THR A 679 9.33 -1.34 -27.94
N GLU A 680 10.35 -2.15 -27.64
CA GLU A 680 11.25 -2.76 -28.62
C GLU A 680 11.27 -4.29 -28.50
N PHE A 681 11.21 -4.97 -29.63
CA PHE A 681 11.16 -6.43 -29.67
C PHE A 681 12.45 -7.10 -29.17
N GLU A 682 13.62 -6.51 -29.43
CA GLU A 682 14.89 -7.04 -28.91
C GLU A 682 14.95 -7.02 -27.39
N GLN A 683 14.34 -6.01 -26.75
CA GLN A 683 14.20 -5.96 -25.30
C GLN A 683 13.25 -7.04 -24.78
N LEU A 684 12.13 -7.27 -25.48
CA LEU A 684 11.21 -8.38 -25.17
C LEU A 684 11.95 -9.71 -25.22
N LYS A 685 12.70 -9.95 -26.29
CA LYS A 685 13.51 -11.16 -26.49
C LYS A 685 14.57 -11.35 -25.42
N LEU A 686 15.26 -10.28 -25.01
CA LEU A 686 16.23 -10.32 -23.92
C LEU A 686 15.59 -10.77 -22.60
N LEU A 687 14.50 -10.11 -22.20
CA LEU A 687 13.81 -10.36 -20.93
C LEU A 687 13.18 -11.74 -20.88
N THR A 688 12.41 -12.09 -21.92
CA THR A 688 11.76 -13.40 -22.04
C THR A 688 12.77 -14.52 -22.14
N GLY A 689 13.88 -14.32 -22.86
CA GLY A 689 14.96 -15.30 -22.96
C GLY A 689 15.67 -15.57 -21.63
N ILE A 690 15.76 -14.59 -20.73
CA ILE A 690 16.31 -14.80 -19.37
C ILE A 690 15.34 -15.62 -18.53
N GLU A 691 14.05 -15.29 -18.56
CA GLU A 691 13.05 -15.98 -17.75
C GLU A 691 12.75 -17.39 -18.24
N LEU A 692 12.76 -17.60 -19.56
CA LEU A 692 12.50 -18.90 -20.17
C LEU A 692 13.72 -19.84 -20.13
N ALA A 693 14.92 -19.33 -19.86
CA ALA A 693 16.14 -20.14 -19.79
C ALA A 693 16.14 -21.21 -18.68
N THR A 694 15.26 -21.07 -17.68
CA THR A 694 15.12 -22.05 -16.59
C THR A 694 14.17 -23.20 -16.92
N PHE A 695 13.46 -23.13 -18.04
CA PHE A 695 12.48 -24.14 -18.45
C PHE A 695 13.03 -25.07 -19.53
N SER A 696 12.42 -26.24 -19.67
CA SER A 696 12.76 -27.16 -20.76
C SER A 696 12.33 -26.56 -22.11
N PRO A 697 13.12 -26.68 -23.19
CA PRO A 697 12.74 -26.18 -24.52
C PRO A 697 11.37 -26.68 -25.01
N LYS A 698 10.96 -27.89 -24.60
CA LYS A 698 9.68 -28.49 -24.98
C LYS A 698 8.54 -28.24 -24.00
N GLU A 699 8.79 -27.45 -22.96
CA GLU A 699 7.77 -27.15 -21.97
C GLU A 699 6.64 -26.32 -22.60
N GLU A 700 5.40 -26.74 -22.37
CA GLU A 700 4.23 -26.06 -22.91
C GLU A 700 3.98 -24.75 -22.16
N ILE A 701 3.84 -23.66 -22.91
CA ILE A 701 3.55 -22.33 -22.40
C ILE A 701 2.35 -21.73 -23.13
N VAL A 702 1.78 -20.67 -22.57
CA VAL A 702 0.77 -19.85 -23.26
C VAL A 702 1.27 -18.42 -23.34
N ILE A 703 1.18 -17.83 -24.53
CA ILE A 703 1.53 -16.44 -24.79
C ILE A 703 0.25 -15.68 -25.10
N VAL A 704 -0.01 -14.59 -24.36
CA VAL A 704 -1.13 -13.68 -24.59
C VAL A 704 -0.56 -12.32 -24.97
N ALA A 705 -0.96 -11.80 -26.13
CA ALA A 705 -0.63 -10.44 -26.55
C ALA A 705 -1.86 -9.56 -26.41
N SER A 706 -1.71 -8.39 -25.78
CA SER A 706 -2.81 -7.45 -25.59
C SER A 706 -2.43 -6.02 -25.92
N ASN A 707 -3.35 -5.31 -26.55
CA ASN A 707 -3.19 -3.88 -26.81
C ASN A 707 -4.45 -3.12 -26.41
N ILE A 708 -4.48 -1.81 -26.62
CA ILE A 708 -5.71 -1.01 -26.50
C ILE A 708 -6.60 -1.24 -27.72
N ARG A 709 -7.92 -1.13 -27.51
CA ARG A 709 -8.90 -1.17 -28.59
C ARG A 709 -8.75 0.10 -29.44
N GLN A 710 -8.68 -0.05 -30.77
CA GLN A 710 -8.93 1.06 -31.68
C GLN A 710 -10.44 1.33 -31.66
N ASP A 711 -10.82 2.53 -31.22
CA ASP A 711 -12.20 3.01 -31.31
C ASP A 711 -12.61 3.30 -32.76
#